data_AF-A0A8I2G2A3-F1
#
_entry.id   AF-A0A8I2G2A3-F1
#
_cell.length_a   1.000
_cell.length_b   1.000
_cell.length_c   1.000
_cell.angle_alpha   90.00
_cell.angle_beta   90.00
_cell.angle_gamma   90.00
#
_symmetry.space_group_name_H-M   'P 1'
#
loop_
_entity.id
_entity.type
_entity.pdbx_description
1 polymer ?
#
loop_
_entity_poly.entity_id
_entity_poly.type
_entity_poly.pdbx_seq_one_letter_code
_entity_poly.pdbx_strand_id
1 'polypeptide(L)'
;MKTYITHIVLVVFLAIICLGTGSDLFSEEKKDPWKQWLDEVDPIITRIERSVARMLKTEEERKRFKQMFWKARDLETSTPENEYRVEYYSRLYYANKFLNGVKSDRGRIYVLMGQPENKTNFVGQAMLVECELWNYEGKDRPGLLPFMNLLFFKPRDLGDFQLYHPGIHKPRDLLAPQHNTRIRNELQAYREIKMISAELASASLSVIPSEGDPRIAMSISSSNYALNRIYTLPEREAESGYIKNFLSPSGHVEVSHSTNAIRGFGYITVTWNKGIPFVHYALMPDVLKLRQVSKNLYTAEINLHISIEDLKGNIMYQNRRQIDLKIDPVKKQKIDNQRVVFRDFAPITTGDFNVVTTFMNKTTQEFFTHTKQITVGKHTLSAVVGFTLKEIDMKGYVPFAADRFLVLTDPRSTFCQKDALEGIVLVNAPGDSHGPLEIFLEKTNDKRYIVHIQAQAAETGQYQNIKLYKFRKPLSEIKDGNYWLTIREPGGQPGTITQKIHILPFYIDVKRPFAIERPEPAAARNNYIFVQAQQYLEARNVDQAIAYFNKIPSSLWNAASLPVIARAYYLKGDYARVIQLLEREDVKKEYPTLLMLANSSIELKLHPRALKYLQEVRKYGDSVEINQLIAATYLSMGNRDKAMVYYERARKLKNKDIPQKNQDEDKKKENNHE
;
A
#
# COMPACT_ATOMS: atom_id res chain seq x y z
N MET A 1 84.66 -16.68 16.49
CA MET A 1 83.56 -17.52 17.03
C MET A 1 82.64 -16.73 17.99
N LYS A 2 82.42 -15.43 17.75
CA LYS A 2 81.60 -14.52 18.57
C LYS A 2 80.47 -13.83 17.78
N THR A 3 80.31 -14.16 16.51
CA THR A 3 79.27 -13.62 15.61
C THR A 3 78.10 -14.58 15.38
N TYR A 4 78.21 -15.85 15.80
CA TYR A 4 77.15 -16.85 15.66
C TYR A 4 76.19 -16.94 16.85
N ILE A 5 76.54 -16.38 18.00
CA ILE A 5 75.72 -16.47 19.23
C ILE A 5 74.67 -15.35 19.28
N THR A 6 74.96 -14.18 18.71
CA THR A 6 74.00 -13.05 18.62
C THR A 6 72.88 -13.29 17.61
N HIS A 7 73.08 -14.15 16.62
CA HIS A 7 72.02 -14.49 15.65
C HIS A 7 71.07 -15.58 16.14
N ILE A 8 71.50 -16.46 17.06
CA ILE A 8 70.65 -17.53 17.60
C ILE A 8 69.71 -17.00 18.70
N VAL A 9 70.16 -16.03 19.51
CA VAL A 9 69.32 -15.45 20.57
C VAL A 9 68.21 -14.54 19.99
N LEU A 10 68.46 -13.86 18.86
CA LEU A 10 67.45 -13.03 18.19
C LEU A 10 66.37 -13.88 17.48
N VAL A 11 66.74 -15.06 16.96
CA VAL A 11 65.80 -15.96 16.27
C VAL A 11 64.90 -16.72 17.25
N VAL A 12 65.38 -17.05 18.45
CA VAL A 12 64.55 -17.72 19.48
C VAL A 12 63.61 -16.73 20.19
N PHE A 13 63.97 -15.45 20.33
CA PHE A 13 63.06 -14.43 20.88
C PHE A 13 61.96 -14.01 19.88
N LEU A 14 62.23 -14.03 18.56
CA LEU A 14 61.18 -13.85 17.55
C LEU A 14 60.24 -15.06 17.42
N ALA A 15 60.71 -16.27 17.73
CA ALA A 15 59.87 -17.48 17.67
C ALA A 15 58.85 -17.56 18.83
N ILE A 16 59.13 -16.96 19.99
CA ILE A 16 58.22 -16.98 21.15
C ILE A 16 57.16 -15.85 21.07
N ILE A 17 57.42 -14.77 20.33
CA ILE A 17 56.42 -13.73 20.03
C ILE A 17 55.43 -14.20 18.93
N CYS A 18 55.79 -15.20 18.12
CA CYS A 18 54.90 -15.79 17.11
C CYS A 18 54.04 -16.97 17.61
N LEU A 19 54.14 -17.40 18.87
CA LEU A 19 53.37 -18.53 19.42
C LEU A 19 52.31 -18.11 20.47
N GLY A 20 52.08 -16.80 20.66
CA GLY A 20 51.19 -16.26 21.70
C GLY A 20 49.87 -15.62 21.22
N THR A 21 49.61 -15.50 19.92
CA THR A 21 48.39 -14.85 19.39
C THR A 21 47.82 -15.58 18.16
N GLY A 22 47.89 -16.91 18.18
CA GLY A 22 47.43 -17.79 17.10
C GLY A 22 46.04 -18.39 17.29
N SER A 23 45.16 -17.76 18.08
CA SER A 23 43.80 -18.27 18.29
C SER A 23 42.73 -17.16 18.34
N ASP A 24 42.84 -16.16 17.47
CA ASP A 24 41.73 -15.21 17.21
C ASP A 24 41.69 -14.69 15.75
N LEU A 25 42.52 -15.22 14.86
CA LEU A 25 42.42 -14.97 13.41
C LEU A 25 41.66 -16.15 12.80
N PHE A 26 40.49 -15.86 12.21
CA PHE A 26 39.42 -16.79 11.84
C PHE A 26 38.47 -17.19 12.98
N SER A 27 38.00 -16.23 13.77
CA SER A 27 36.55 -16.19 13.92
C SER A 27 35.99 -15.60 12.63
N GLU A 28 35.50 -16.44 11.72
CA GLU A 28 34.43 -15.97 10.85
C GLU A 28 33.32 -15.53 11.82
N GLU A 29 33.26 -14.24 12.13
CA GLU A 29 32.06 -13.64 12.68
C GLU A 29 30.95 -14.10 11.73
N LYS A 30 30.14 -15.07 12.16
CA LYS A 30 29.01 -15.58 11.39
C LYS A 30 28.14 -14.38 11.08
N LYS A 31 28.29 -13.82 9.88
CA LYS A 31 27.47 -12.70 9.41
C LYS A 31 26.02 -13.12 9.63
N ASP A 32 25.26 -12.25 10.30
CA ASP A 32 23.84 -12.46 10.54
C ASP A 32 23.17 -12.89 9.21
N PRO A 33 22.61 -14.11 9.10
CA PRO A 33 22.00 -14.62 7.87
C PRO A 33 20.89 -13.72 7.33
N TRP A 34 20.30 -12.89 8.19
CA TRP A 34 19.36 -11.85 7.79
C TRP A 34 20.04 -10.70 7.05
N LYS A 35 21.14 -10.17 7.60
CA LYS A 35 21.91 -9.09 6.97
C LYS A 35 22.53 -9.55 5.66
N GLN A 36 23.09 -10.77 5.63
CA GLN A 36 23.63 -11.33 4.40
C GLN A 36 22.56 -11.42 3.30
N TRP A 37 21.37 -11.94 3.64
CA TRP A 37 20.28 -12.01 2.67
C TRP A 37 19.82 -10.63 2.19
N LEU A 38 19.75 -9.62 3.08
CA LEU A 38 19.42 -8.25 2.68
C LEU A 38 20.47 -7.62 1.77
N ASP A 39 21.75 -7.91 1.99
CA ASP A 39 22.84 -7.47 1.12
C ASP A 39 22.75 -8.16 -0.26
N GLU A 40 22.39 -9.45 -0.28
CA GLU A 40 22.16 -10.19 -1.53
C GLU A 40 21.04 -9.55 -2.33
N VAL A 41 19.88 -9.28 -1.72
CA VAL A 41 18.69 -8.73 -2.41
C VAL A 41 18.67 -7.21 -2.53
N ASP A 42 19.71 -6.48 -2.09
CA ASP A 42 19.80 -5.01 -2.15
C ASP A 42 19.41 -4.41 -3.51
N PRO A 43 19.79 -4.99 -4.66
CA PRO A 43 19.42 -4.45 -5.96
C PRO A 43 17.92 -4.48 -6.27
N ILE A 44 17.19 -5.48 -5.73
CA ILE A 44 15.80 -5.76 -6.09
C ILE A 44 14.80 -5.51 -4.96
N ILE A 45 15.28 -5.29 -3.74
CA ILE A 45 14.43 -4.91 -2.61
C ILE A 45 13.97 -3.46 -2.76
N THR A 46 12.65 -3.28 -2.81
CA THR A 46 12.01 -1.96 -2.90
C THR A 46 12.25 -1.13 -1.64
N ARG A 47 12.05 0.19 -1.73
CA ARG A 47 12.14 1.12 -0.60
C ARG A 47 11.16 0.75 0.51
N ILE A 48 9.94 0.36 0.12
CA ILE A 48 8.87 -0.04 1.04
C ILE A 48 9.19 -1.39 1.70
N GLU A 49 9.67 -2.37 0.95
CA GLU A 49 10.16 -3.63 1.51
C GLU A 49 11.33 -3.45 2.47
N ARG A 50 12.27 -2.56 2.12
CA ARG A 50 13.44 -2.26 2.95
C ARG A 50 13.05 -1.58 4.26
N SER A 51 12.07 -0.69 4.25
CA SER A 51 11.58 -0.05 5.49
C SER A 51 10.91 -1.09 6.40
N VAL A 52 10.13 -2.00 5.83
CA VAL A 52 9.49 -3.11 6.54
C VAL A 52 10.50 -4.09 7.12
N ALA A 53 11.46 -4.52 6.31
CA ALA A 53 12.52 -5.44 6.71
C ALA A 53 13.30 -4.93 7.94
N ARG A 54 13.46 -3.60 8.08
CA ARG A 54 14.09 -2.97 9.25
C ARG A 54 13.22 -2.99 10.50
N MET A 55 11.90 -3.09 10.35
CA MET A 55 10.95 -3.13 11.48
C MET A 55 10.75 -4.55 12.03
N LEU A 56 11.13 -5.59 11.28
CA LEU A 56 10.97 -6.99 11.69
C LEU A 56 11.91 -7.33 12.85
N LYS A 57 11.35 -7.84 13.95
CA LYS A 57 12.10 -8.13 15.18
C LYS A 57 12.39 -9.61 15.36
N THR A 58 11.52 -10.47 14.83
CA THR A 58 11.59 -11.93 15.06
C THR A 58 12.08 -12.68 13.83
N GLU A 59 12.68 -13.85 14.05
CA GLU A 59 13.16 -14.71 12.96
C GLU A 59 12.00 -15.27 12.10
N GLU A 60 10.85 -15.50 12.71
CA GLU A 60 9.66 -15.97 11.98
C GLU A 60 9.06 -14.89 11.07
N GLU A 61 9.03 -13.62 11.51
CA GLU A 61 8.69 -12.49 10.65
C GLU A 61 9.64 -12.37 9.47
N ARG A 62 10.95 -12.53 9.71
CA ARG A 62 11.99 -12.50 8.68
C ARG A 62 11.82 -13.64 7.67
N LYS A 63 11.61 -14.88 8.12
CA LYS A 63 11.34 -16.03 7.23
C LYS A 63 10.10 -15.80 6.37
N ARG A 64 9.01 -15.35 6.98
CA ARG A 64 7.75 -15.04 6.27
C ARG A 64 7.96 -13.93 5.24
N PHE A 65 8.72 -12.89 5.61
CA PHE A 65 9.08 -11.82 4.69
C PHE A 65 9.87 -12.36 3.49
N LYS A 66 10.92 -13.18 3.71
CA LYS A 66 11.68 -13.80 2.61
C LYS A 66 10.80 -14.62 1.67
N GLN A 67 9.87 -15.41 2.21
CA GLN A 67 8.95 -16.22 1.41
C GLN A 67 8.03 -15.36 0.55
N MET A 68 7.38 -14.35 1.15
CA MET A 68 6.46 -13.47 0.41
C MET A 68 7.21 -12.58 -0.58
N PHE A 69 8.44 -12.16 -0.25
CA PHE A 69 9.32 -11.39 -1.12
C PHE A 69 9.58 -12.10 -2.45
N TRP A 70 9.90 -13.39 -2.41
CA TRP A 70 10.10 -14.18 -3.64
C TRP A 70 8.78 -14.49 -4.34
N LYS A 71 7.73 -14.85 -3.59
CA LYS A 71 6.41 -15.14 -4.16
C LYS A 71 5.81 -13.95 -4.92
N ALA A 72 6.02 -12.72 -4.45
CA ALA A 72 5.54 -11.50 -5.11
C ALA A 72 6.24 -11.20 -6.45
N ARG A 73 7.32 -11.93 -6.78
CA ARG A 73 8.08 -11.81 -8.02
C ARG A 73 7.97 -13.06 -8.90
N ASP A 74 7.11 -13.99 -8.49
CA ASP A 74 6.84 -15.23 -9.22
C ASP A 74 5.79 -14.99 -10.31
N LEU A 75 6.19 -15.02 -11.57
CA LEU A 75 5.26 -14.82 -12.69
C LEU A 75 4.57 -16.12 -13.11
N GLU A 76 5.15 -17.29 -12.80
CA GLU A 76 4.67 -18.60 -13.25
C GLU A 76 4.39 -19.52 -12.06
N THR A 77 3.30 -19.22 -11.33
CA THR A 77 2.92 -19.97 -10.13
C THR A 77 2.54 -21.45 -10.37
N SER A 78 2.57 -21.93 -11.62
CA SER A 78 2.27 -23.32 -11.98
C SER A 78 3.44 -24.27 -11.76
N THR A 79 4.66 -23.77 -11.64
CA THR A 79 5.85 -24.56 -11.34
C THR A 79 6.12 -24.61 -9.82
N PRO A 80 6.77 -25.68 -9.32
CA PRO A 80 7.14 -25.77 -7.91
C PRO A 80 8.29 -24.84 -7.50
N GLU A 81 9.09 -24.38 -8.46
CA GLU A 81 10.27 -23.54 -8.24
C GLU A 81 10.02 -22.12 -8.73
N ASN A 82 10.42 -21.13 -7.94
CA ASN A 82 10.32 -19.73 -8.34
C ASN A 82 11.43 -19.38 -9.35
N GLU A 83 11.09 -19.30 -10.64
CA GLU A 83 12.07 -19.07 -11.72
C GLU A 83 12.79 -17.74 -11.56
N TYR A 84 12.07 -16.69 -11.15
CA TYR A 84 12.65 -15.37 -10.91
C TYR A 84 13.78 -15.44 -9.90
N ARG A 85 13.58 -16.15 -8.79
CA ARG A 85 14.59 -16.32 -7.74
C ARG A 85 15.80 -17.08 -8.26
N VAL A 86 15.59 -18.17 -9.01
CA VAL A 86 16.68 -18.97 -9.59
C VAL A 86 17.51 -18.12 -10.54
N GLU A 87 16.85 -17.43 -11.46
CA GLU A 87 17.50 -16.55 -12.43
C GLU A 87 18.23 -15.40 -11.73
N TYR A 88 17.61 -14.77 -10.73
CA TYR A 88 18.21 -13.70 -9.95
C TYR A 88 19.52 -14.12 -9.30
N TYR A 89 19.55 -15.27 -8.62
CA TYR A 89 20.77 -15.77 -7.98
C TYR A 89 21.84 -16.17 -9.00
N SER A 90 21.44 -16.64 -10.19
CA SER A 90 22.35 -16.87 -11.32
C SER A 90 23.00 -15.55 -11.78
N ARG A 91 22.21 -14.49 -11.95
CA ARG A 91 22.71 -13.14 -12.32
C ARG A 91 23.63 -12.57 -11.24
N LEU A 92 23.28 -12.73 -9.97
CA LEU A 92 24.08 -12.28 -8.83
C LEU A 92 25.43 -12.98 -8.77
N TYR A 93 25.45 -14.30 -8.98
CA TYR A 93 26.68 -15.08 -9.05
C TYR A 93 27.57 -14.62 -10.21
N TYR A 94 27.00 -14.44 -11.40
CA TYR A 94 27.73 -13.95 -12.56
C TYR A 94 28.35 -12.56 -12.29
N ALA A 95 27.57 -11.64 -11.72
CA ALA A 95 28.05 -10.29 -11.40
C ALA A 95 29.21 -10.32 -10.39
N ASN A 96 29.10 -11.14 -9.33
CA ASN A 96 30.16 -11.30 -8.32
C ASN A 96 31.42 -11.94 -8.89
N LYS A 97 31.30 -12.88 -9.83
CA LYS A 97 32.44 -13.60 -10.39
C LYS A 97 33.16 -12.84 -11.50
N PHE A 98 32.42 -12.15 -12.37
CA PHE A 98 32.96 -11.62 -13.63
C PHE A 98 32.88 -10.09 -13.76
N LEU A 99 32.10 -9.41 -12.91
CA LEU A 99 31.83 -7.98 -13.03
C LEU A 99 32.19 -7.20 -11.76
N ASN A 100 33.14 -7.68 -10.95
CA ASN A 100 33.58 -7.03 -9.70
C ASN A 100 32.44 -6.79 -8.69
N GLY A 101 31.39 -7.63 -8.75
CA GLY A 101 30.29 -7.65 -7.81
C GLY A 101 29.21 -6.61 -8.04
N VAL A 102 28.12 -6.80 -7.30
CA VAL A 102 26.88 -6.02 -7.41
C VAL A 102 27.04 -4.54 -7.05
N LYS A 103 28.15 -4.17 -6.40
CA LYS A 103 28.49 -2.78 -6.07
C LYS A 103 29.13 -2.03 -7.24
N SER A 104 29.63 -2.74 -8.26
CA SER A 104 30.12 -2.12 -9.49
C SER A 104 28.94 -1.72 -10.38
N ASP A 105 29.15 -0.74 -11.25
CA ASP A 105 28.10 -0.31 -12.18
C ASP A 105 27.68 -1.42 -13.15
N ARG A 106 28.65 -2.17 -13.69
CA ARG A 106 28.37 -3.33 -14.57
C ARG A 106 27.62 -4.42 -13.84
N GLY A 107 28.04 -4.76 -12.62
CA GLY A 107 27.41 -5.80 -11.82
C GLY A 107 25.98 -5.41 -11.42
N ARG A 108 25.76 -4.17 -11.00
CA ARG A 108 24.43 -3.66 -10.63
C ARG A 108 23.48 -3.66 -11.82
N ILE A 109 23.91 -3.18 -12.98
CA ILE A 109 23.10 -3.18 -14.19
C ILE A 109 22.79 -4.61 -14.63
N TYR A 110 23.76 -5.52 -14.63
CA TYR A 110 23.55 -6.92 -15.01
C TYR A 110 22.54 -7.63 -14.10
N VAL A 111 22.58 -7.38 -12.80
CA VAL A 111 21.60 -7.97 -11.87
C VAL A 111 20.17 -7.45 -12.13
N LEU A 112 20.03 -6.14 -12.36
CA LEU A 112 18.73 -5.51 -12.63
C LEU A 112 18.15 -5.90 -13.99
N MET A 113 18.96 -5.82 -15.03
CA MET A 113 18.55 -5.93 -16.43
C MET A 113 18.66 -7.34 -16.99
N GLY A 114 19.53 -8.19 -16.42
CA GLY A 114 19.87 -9.50 -16.97
C GLY A 114 21.03 -9.42 -17.96
N GLN A 115 21.16 -10.45 -18.79
CA GLN A 115 22.15 -10.48 -19.85
C GLN A 115 21.76 -9.48 -20.96
N PRO A 116 22.70 -8.65 -21.47
CA PRO A 116 22.43 -7.81 -22.62
C PRO A 116 22.26 -8.64 -23.90
N GLU A 117 21.42 -8.17 -24.80
CA GLU A 117 21.21 -8.80 -26.12
C GLU A 117 22.50 -8.83 -26.93
N ASN A 118 23.26 -7.73 -26.86
CA ASN A 118 24.57 -7.63 -27.45
C ASN A 118 25.52 -6.89 -26.53
N LYS A 119 26.77 -7.35 -26.49
CA LYS A 119 27.87 -6.75 -25.76
C LYS A 119 29.07 -6.59 -26.69
N THR A 120 29.41 -5.35 -27.00
CA THR A 120 30.59 -5.00 -27.80
C THR A 120 31.72 -4.52 -26.89
N ASN A 121 32.90 -5.13 -27.01
CA ASN A 121 34.07 -4.81 -26.19
C ASN A 121 35.11 -4.03 -27.00
N PHE A 122 35.58 -2.90 -26.44
CA PHE A 122 36.60 -2.03 -27.03
C PHE A 122 37.91 -2.00 -26.23
N VAL A 123 38.12 -2.96 -25.33
CA VAL A 123 39.39 -3.12 -24.60
C VAL A 123 40.55 -3.33 -25.58
N GLY A 124 41.66 -2.62 -25.35
CA GLY A 124 42.85 -2.69 -26.18
C GLY A 124 42.80 -1.83 -27.46
N GLN A 125 41.74 -1.06 -27.69
CA GLN A 125 41.68 -0.10 -28.79
C GLN A 125 42.58 1.11 -28.51
N ALA A 126 43.65 1.29 -29.28
CA ALA A 126 44.71 2.28 -28.99
C ALA A 126 44.22 3.74 -28.85
N MET A 127 43.10 4.09 -29.49
CA MET A 127 42.51 5.43 -29.47
C MET A 127 41.49 5.64 -28.35
N LEU A 128 40.97 4.57 -27.75
CA LEU A 128 39.92 4.62 -26.74
C LEU A 128 40.46 4.22 -25.37
N VAL A 129 39.81 4.69 -24.32
CA VAL A 129 39.90 4.01 -23.03
C VAL A 129 39.17 2.67 -23.10
N GLU A 130 39.52 1.75 -22.20
CA GLU A 130 38.79 0.49 -22.05
C GLU A 130 37.31 0.76 -21.80
N CYS A 131 36.47 0.38 -22.77
CA CYS A 131 35.03 0.55 -22.70
C CYS A 131 34.26 -0.64 -23.29
N GLU A 132 33.02 -0.79 -22.85
CA GLU A 132 32.08 -1.82 -23.30
C GLU A 132 30.73 -1.18 -23.59
N LEU A 133 30.12 -1.52 -24.72
CA LEU A 133 28.77 -1.10 -25.08
C LEU A 133 27.81 -2.27 -24.93
N TRP A 134 26.77 -2.10 -24.12
CA TRP A 134 25.76 -3.12 -23.84
C TRP A 134 24.41 -2.66 -24.38
N ASN A 135 23.79 -3.48 -25.23
CA ASN A 135 22.48 -3.21 -25.82
C ASN A 135 21.41 -4.01 -25.06
N TYR A 136 20.35 -3.33 -24.65
CA TYR A 136 19.20 -3.93 -23.98
C TYR A 136 17.90 -3.62 -24.71
N GLU A 137 17.01 -4.60 -24.72
CA GLU A 137 15.61 -4.41 -25.10
C GLU A 137 14.74 -4.40 -23.83
N GLY A 138 13.80 -3.44 -23.75
CA GLY A 138 12.89 -3.32 -22.60
C GLY A 138 11.61 -4.14 -22.72
N LYS A 139 11.57 -5.15 -23.60
CA LYS A 139 10.36 -5.94 -23.88
C LYS A 139 9.82 -6.58 -22.59
N ASP A 140 8.50 -6.49 -22.41
CA ASP A 140 7.75 -7.12 -21.32
C ASP A 140 8.09 -6.68 -19.89
N ARG A 141 8.88 -5.60 -19.72
CA ARG A 141 9.25 -5.05 -18.40
C ARG A 141 8.69 -3.62 -18.19
N PRO A 142 7.98 -3.36 -17.07
CA PRO A 142 7.17 -2.17 -16.91
C PRO A 142 8.01 -0.88 -16.83
N GLY A 143 7.78 0.02 -17.78
CA GLY A 143 8.34 1.37 -17.79
C GLY A 143 9.78 1.48 -18.29
N LEU A 144 10.36 0.40 -18.82
CA LEU A 144 11.61 0.47 -19.59
C LEU A 144 11.35 1.00 -21.00
N LEU A 145 12.39 1.55 -21.62
CA LEU A 145 12.35 1.96 -23.02
C LEU A 145 12.55 0.73 -23.94
N PRO A 146 12.00 0.75 -25.17
CA PRO A 146 12.12 -0.38 -26.09
C PRO A 146 13.56 -0.79 -26.37
N PHE A 147 14.47 0.18 -26.51
CA PHE A 147 15.88 -0.04 -26.78
C PHE A 147 16.74 0.92 -25.96
N MET A 148 17.83 0.41 -25.37
CA MET A 148 18.75 1.19 -24.56
C MET A 148 20.19 0.75 -24.80
N ASN A 149 21.08 1.73 -24.94
CA ASN A 149 22.52 1.56 -25.10
C ASN A 149 23.22 2.04 -23.82
N LEU A 150 23.74 1.10 -23.05
CA LEU A 150 24.47 1.40 -21.82
C LEU A 150 25.97 1.24 -22.08
N LEU A 151 26.71 2.32 -21.90
CA LEU A 151 28.15 2.37 -22.11
C LEU A 151 28.85 2.32 -20.76
N PHE A 152 29.85 1.46 -20.64
CA PHE A 152 30.74 1.39 -19.48
C PHE A 152 32.16 1.70 -19.91
N PHE A 153 32.90 2.46 -19.12
CA PHE A 153 34.27 2.86 -19.47
C PHE A 153 35.15 2.96 -18.22
N LYS A 154 36.46 2.80 -18.38
CA LYS A 154 37.44 3.11 -17.34
C LYS A 154 37.94 4.54 -17.54
N PRO A 155 37.60 5.49 -16.65
CA PRO A 155 38.08 6.86 -16.79
C PRO A 155 39.62 6.88 -16.78
N ARG A 156 40.21 7.33 -17.89
CA ARG A 156 41.68 7.37 -18.08
C ARG A 156 42.37 6.01 -17.90
N ASP A 157 41.67 4.92 -18.19
CA ASP A 157 42.15 3.52 -18.01
C ASP A 157 42.51 3.15 -16.57
N LEU A 158 41.95 3.86 -15.58
CA LEU A 158 42.19 3.61 -14.16
C LEU A 158 40.95 3.04 -13.48
N GLY A 159 41.17 2.08 -12.57
CA GLY A 159 40.14 1.51 -11.71
C GLY A 159 39.15 0.60 -12.43
N ASP A 160 37.95 0.52 -11.88
CA ASP A 160 36.85 -0.28 -12.41
C ASP A 160 36.07 0.44 -13.50
N PHE A 161 35.40 -0.34 -14.34
CA PHE A 161 34.44 0.19 -15.31
C PHE A 161 33.30 0.94 -14.61
N GLN A 162 33.07 2.17 -15.02
CA GLN A 162 32.00 3.04 -14.57
C GLN A 162 30.94 3.19 -15.65
N LEU A 163 29.69 3.40 -15.25
CA LEU A 163 28.61 3.72 -16.17
C LEU A 163 28.85 5.12 -16.76
N TYR A 164 28.90 5.18 -18.08
CA TYR A 164 28.94 6.44 -18.79
C TYR A 164 27.56 7.10 -18.76
N HIS A 165 27.54 8.42 -18.52
CA HIS A 165 26.32 9.20 -18.31
C HIS A 165 26.30 10.33 -19.33
N PRO A 166 25.59 10.17 -20.47
CA PRO A 166 25.57 11.19 -21.50
C PRO A 166 25.16 12.57 -20.96
N GLY A 167 25.97 13.59 -21.27
CA GLY A 167 25.79 14.96 -20.80
C GLY A 167 26.54 15.29 -19.49
N ILE A 168 26.79 14.31 -18.62
CA ILE A 168 27.74 14.44 -17.51
C ILE A 168 29.15 14.10 -18.03
N HIS A 169 29.25 12.91 -18.62
CA HIS A 169 30.38 12.46 -19.39
C HIS A 169 30.24 12.91 -20.84
N LYS A 170 31.38 13.24 -21.44
CA LYS A 170 31.47 13.78 -22.80
C LYS A 170 32.21 12.80 -23.70
N PRO A 171 31.98 12.82 -25.02
CA PRO A 171 32.63 11.89 -25.94
C PRO A 171 34.15 11.85 -25.77
N ARG A 172 34.79 13.00 -25.53
CA ARG A 172 36.25 13.07 -25.29
C ARG A 172 36.74 12.21 -24.11
N ASP A 173 35.88 11.90 -23.14
CA ASP A 173 36.23 11.12 -21.95
C ASP A 173 36.42 9.64 -22.29
N LEU A 174 35.98 9.21 -23.48
CA LEU A 174 36.19 7.87 -24.04
C LEU A 174 37.51 7.75 -24.82
N LEU A 175 38.21 8.85 -25.05
CA LEU A 175 39.50 8.83 -25.76
C LEU A 175 40.65 8.57 -24.78
N ALA A 176 41.60 7.74 -25.21
CA ALA A 176 42.80 7.46 -24.42
C ALA A 176 43.54 8.78 -24.10
N PRO A 177 44.17 8.93 -22.92
CA PRO A 177 44.78 10.20 -22.48
C PRO A 177 45.73 10.84 -23.50
N GLN A 178 46.54 10.01 -24.18
CA GLN A 178 47.48 10.42 -25.22
C GLN A 178 46.80 11.03 -26.45
N HIS A 179 45.59 10.56 -26.80
CA HIS A 179 44.81 11.07 -27.94
C HIS A 179 43.96 12.28 -27.56
N ASN A 180 43.46 12.33 -26.31
CA ASN A 180 42.64 13.43 -25.80
C ASN A 180 43.36 14.79 -25.88
N THR A 181 44.69 14.83 -25.71
CA THR A 181 45.49 16.07 -25.80
C THR A 181 45.41 16.80 -27.14
N ARG A 182 45.01 16.12 -28.22
CA ARG A 182 44.91 16.67 -29.59
C ARG A 182 43.50 17.15 -29.95
N ILE A 183 42.52 16.95 -29.08
CA ILE A 183 41.11 17.24 -29.32
C ILE A 183 40.80 18.70 -28.94
N ARG A 184 40.23 19.45 -29.88
CA ARG A 184 39.89 20.88 -29.66
C ARG A 184 38.47 21.09 -29.15
N ASN A 185 37.54 20.18 -29.44
CA ASN A 185 36.15 20.27 -29.02
C ASN A 185 35.44 18.90 -29.05
N GLU A 186 34.26 18.83 -28.44
CA GLU A 186 33.48 17.58 -28.31
C GLU A 186 33.02 17.00 -29.65
N LEU A 187 32.75 17.86 -30.65
CA LEU A 187 32.34 17.42 -31.98
C LEU A 187 33.49 16.69 -32.69
N GLN A 188 34.73 17.13 -32.50
CA GLN A 188 35.91 16.43 -32.99
C GLN A 188 36.06 15.07 -32.29
N ALA A 189 35.96 15.01 -30.96
CA ALA A 189 36.03 13.74 -30.23
C ALA A 189 34.96 12.75 -30.70
N TYR A 190 33.72 13.20 -30.85
CA TYR A 190 32.64 12.38 -31.38
C TYR A 190 32.95 11.82 -32.77
N ARG A 191 33.50 12.65 -33.67
CA ARG A 191 33.88 12.21 -35.03
C ARG A 191 34.97 11.15 -35.00
N GLU A 192 35.99 11.32 -34.15
CA GLU A 192 37.07 10.33 -34.01
C GLU A 192 36.53 8.99 -33.49
N ILE A 193 35.64 9.01 -32.49
CA ILE A 193 34.98 7.78 -31.99
C ILE A 193 34.09 7.16 -33.06
N LYS A 194 33.37 7.98 -33.84
CA LYS A 194 32.47 7.52 -34.91
C LYS A 194 33.23 6.77 -36.02
N MET A 195 34.47 7.14 -36.29
CA MET A 195 35.34 6.41 -37.24
C MET A 195 35.70 5.01 -36.74
N ILE A 196 35.71 4.78 -35.43
CA ILE A 196 35.97 3.48 -34.80
C ILE A 196 34.68 2.66 -34.72
N SER A 197 33.63 3.26 -34.16
CA SER A 197 32.30 2.66 -34.07
C SER A 197 31.22 3.73 -34.04
N ALA A 198 30.34 3.69 -35.04
CA ALA A 198 29.19 4.59 -35.12
C ALA A 198 28.21 4.38 -33.94
N GLU A 199 28.05 3.14 -33.48
CA GLU A 199 27.19 2.79 -32.36
C GLU A 199 27.75 3.33 -31.04
N LEU A 200 29.06 3.17 -30.81
CA LEU A 200 29.74 3.71 -29.63
C LEU A 200 29.65 5.23 -29.58
N ALA A 201 29.90 5.90 -30.72
CA ALA A 201 29.77 7.34 -30.82
C ALA A 201 28.33 7.79 -30.52
N SER A 202 27.32 7.10 -31.06
CA SER A 202 25.92 7.40 -30.77
C SER A 202 25.59 7.21 -29.29
N ALA A 203 26.05 6.12 -28.67
CA ALA A 203 25.83 5.83 -27.25
C ALA A 203 26.50 6.85 -26.31
N SER A 204 27.59 7.49 -26.76
CA SER A 204 28.23 8.59 -26.02
C SER A 204 27.36 9.85 -25.92
N LEU A 205 26.32 9.96 -26.76
CA LEU A 205 25.42 11.11 -26.82
C LEU A 205 24.06 10.88 -26.14
N SER A 206 23.50 9.67 -26.24
CA SER A 206 22.28 9.30 -25.52
C SER A 206 22.22 7.80 -25.26
N VAL A 207 21.61 7.43 -24.14
CA VAL A 207 21.21 6.05 -23.83
C VAL A 207 20.14 5.56 -24.80
N ILE A 208 19.32 6.47 -25.35
CA ILE A 208 18.27 6.14 -26.32
C ILE A 208 18.88 6.17 -27.72
N PRO A 209 18.83 5.05 -28.47
CA PRO A 209 19.33 5.02 -29.84
C PRO A 209 18.70 6.13 -30.69
N SER A 210 19.52 6.77 -31.53
CA SER A 210 19.10 7.80 -32.50
C SER A 210 18.57 9.13 -31.91
N GLU A 211 18.64 9.35 -30.60
CA GLU A 211 18.19 10.61 -29.98
C GLU A 211 19.29 11.69 -29.92
N GLY A 212 20.56 11.29 -29.84
CA GLY A 212 21.67 12.22 -29.66
C GLY A 212 22.04 13.02 -30.92
N ASP A 213 22.19 14.34 -30.79
CA ASP A 213 22.83 15.20 -31.82
C ASP A 213 24.16 15.76 -31.29
N PRO A 214 25.30 15.48 -31.93
CA PRO A 214 26.61 15.96 -31.49
C PRO A 214 26.80 17.49 -31.59
N ARG A 215 25.86 18.21 -32.21
CA ARG A 215 25.87 19.67 -32.38
C ARG A 215 25.03 20.40 -31.32
N ILE A 216 24.22 19.68 -30.56
CA ILE A 216 23.30 20.25 -29.56
C ILE A 216 23.84 19.95 -28.16
N ALA A 217 23.70 20.88 -27.22
CA ALA A 217 23.93 20.59 -25.80
C ALA A 217 22.91 19.51 -25.35
N MET A 218 23.40 18.28 -25.16
CA MET A 218 22.61 17.06 -25.04
C MET A 218 21.52 17.14 -23.95
N SER A 219 20.37 16.49 -24.19
CA SER A 219 19.28 16.37 -23.22
C SER A 219 19.66 15.40 -22.10
N ILE A 220 20.40 15.89 -21.11
CA ILE A 220 20.65 15.21 -19.82
C ILE A 220 19.36 14.58 -19.26
N SER A 221 18.19 15.18 -19.54
CA SER A 221 16.88 14.71 -19.10
C SER A 221 16.46 13.34 -19.63
N SER A 222 16.67 13.00 -20.91
CA SER A 222 16.16 11.77 -21.51
C SER A 222 17.00 10.54 -21.16
N SER A 223 18.32 10.69 -21.18
CA SER A 223 19.25 9.64 -20.72
C SER A 223 19.12 9.40 -19.21
N ASN A 224 18.99 10.45 -18.40
CA ASN A 224 18.71 10.28 -16.98
C ASN A 224 17.34 9.66 -16.73
N TYR A 225 16.35 9.96 -17.56
CA TYR A 225 15.05 9.30 -17.50
C TYR A 225 15.20 7.79 -17.75
N ALA A 226 15.89 7.37 -18.82
CA ALA A 226 16.14 5.96 -19.12
C ALA A 226 16.86 5.23 -17.96
N LEU A 227 17.95 5.82 -17.46
CA LEU A 227 18.71 5.26 -16.35
C LEU A 227 17.87 5.19 -15.05
N ASN A 228 17.09 6.22 -14.76
CA ASN A 228 16.18 6.21 -13.63
C ASN A 228 15.16 5.07 -13.74
N ARG A 229 14.62 4.82 -14.94
CA ARG A 229 13.69 3.70 -15.18
C ARG A 229 14.32 2.36 -14.83
N ILE A 230 15.58 2.13 -15.19
CA ILE A 230 16.35 0.93 -14.82
C ILE A 230 16.51 0.82 -13.30
N TYR A 231 16.97 1.87 -12.63
CA TYR A 231 17.20 1.82 -11.18
C TYR A 231 15.93 1.71 -10.34
N THR A 232 14.79 2.13 -10.90
CA THR A 232 13.47 2.04 -10.24
C THR A 232 12.64 0.87 -10.75
N LEU A 233 13.22 0.00 -11.58
CA LEU A 233 12.55 -1.17 -12.13
C LEU A 233 12.01 -2.13 -11.05
N PRO A 234 12.75 -2.45 -9.97
CA PRO A 234 12.22 -3.32 -8.92
C PRO A 234 10.95 -2.78 -8.24
N GLU A 235 10.82 -1.46 -8.13
CA GLU A 235 9.63 -0.79 -7.57
C GLU A 235 8.38 -0.98 -8.44
N ARG A 236 8.56 -1.27 -9.73
CA ARG A 236 7.46 -1.45 -10.70
C ARG A 236 7.11 -2.91 -10.93
N GLU A 237 8.09 -3.79 -10.77
CA GLU A 237 7.93 -5.24 -10.99
C GLU A 237 7.40 -5.97 -9.75
N ALA A 238 7.67 -5.45 -8.55
CA ALA A 238 7.22 -6.08 -7.33
C ALA A 238 5.76 -5.72 -7.00
N GLU A 239 4.93 -6.73 -6.77
CA GLU A 239 3.60 -6.53 -6.18
C GLU A 239 3.74 -6.06 -4.72
N SER A 240 3.40 -4.80 -4.42
CA SER A 240 3.55 -4.24 -3.06
C SER A 240 2.39 -4.59 -2.12
N GLY A 241 1.35 -5.28 -2.61
CA GLY A 241 0.14 -5.60 -1.86
C GLY A 241 0.42 -6.42 -0.59
N TYR A 242 1.38 -7.35 -0.64
CA TYR A 242 1.72 -8.20 0.49
C TYR A 242 2.38 -7.44 1.65
N ILE A 243 2.95 -6.25 1.40
CA ILE A 243 3.65 -5.47 2.41
C ILE A 243 2.69 -4.84 3.43
N LYS A 244 1.43 -4.64 3.05
CA LYS A 244 0.37 -4.22 3.99
C LYS A 244 0.25 -5.17 5.19
N ASN A 245 0.63 -6.44 5.01
CA ASN A 245 0.65 -7.45 6.08
C ASN A 245 1.73 -7.19 7.15
N PHE A 246 2.71 -6.32 6.90
CA PHE A 246 3.83 -6.02 7.78
C PHE A 246 3.88 -4.54 8.24
N LEU A 247 3.24 -3.62 7.52
CA LEU A 247 3.21 -2.18 7.83
C LEU A 247 2.14 -1.76 8.85
N SER A 248 1.27 -2.68 9.27
CA SER A 248 0.28 -2.39 10.29
C SER A 248 0.98 -2.12 11.62
N PRO A 249 0.80 -0.93 12.25
CA PRO A 249 1.35 -0.67 13.58
C PRO A 249 0.87 -1.76 14.52
N SER A 250 1.76 -2.24 15.39
CA SER A 250 1.45 -3.17 16.48
C SER A 250 0.15 -2.74 17.17
N GLY A 251 -0.93 -3.44 16.81
CA GLY A 251 -2.29 -2.91 16.95
C GLY A 251 -3.29 -3.52 15.97
N HIS A 252 -3.26 -4.85 15.82
CA HIS A 252 -4.39 -5.67 15.34
C HIS A 252 -4.98 -5.32 13.97
N VAL A 253 -4.23 -5.60 12.91
CA VAL A 253 -4.83 -6.20 11.72
C VAL A 253 -4.10 -7.51 11.45
N GLU A 254 -4.54 -8.56 12.15
CA GLU A 254 -4.35 -9.91 11.66
C GLU A 254 -5.07 -10.03 10.29
N VAL A 255 -4.39 -9.71 9.19
CA VAL A 255 -4.41 -10.59 8.00
C VAL A 255 -3.28 -11.63 8.21
N SER A 256 -3.13 -12.11 9.44
CA SER A 256 -2.43 -13.34 9.73
C SER A 256 -3.42 -14.47 9.56
N HIS A 257 -2.92 -15.53 8.94
CA HIS A 257 -3.45 -16.87 8.84
C HIS A 257 -4.17 -17.30 7.57
N SER A 258 -4.66 -16.46 6.66
CA SER A 258 -5.32 -16.98 5.43
C SER A 258 -4.46 -16.84 4.17
N THR A 259 -3.85 -17.95 3.72
CA THR A 259 -3.04 -18.01 2.48
C THR A 259 -3.85 -18.47 1.25
N ASN A 260 -5.06 -18.96 1.45
CA ASN A 260 -5.81 -19.65 0.41
C ASN A 260 -6.88 -18.73 -0.18
N ALA A 261 -6.58 -18.14 -1.34
CA ALA A 261 -7.57 -17.39 -2.09
C ALA A 261 -8.66 -18.34 -2.62
N ILE A 262 -9.93 -17.98 -2.42
CA ILE A 262 -11.09 -18.70 -2.96
C ILE A 262 -11.86 -17.83 -3.94
N ARG A 263 -12.71 -18.45 -4.76
CA ARG A 263 -13.67 -17.72 -5.57
C ARG A 263 -14.88 -17.31 -4.73
N GLY A 264 -15.48 -16.20 -5.11
CA GLY A 264 -16.67 -15.67 -4.49
C GLY A 264 -17.25 -14.52 -5.30
N PHE A 265 -18.47 -14.13 -4.93
CA PHE A 265 -19.19 -13.03 -5.54
C PHE A 265 -19.39 -11.93 -4.52
N GLY A 266 -19.21 -10.69 -4.96
CA GLY A 266 -19.48 -9.50 -4.16
C GLY A 266 -20.50 -8.60 -4.83
N TYR A 267 -21.24 -7.85 -4.03
CA TYR A 267 -22.13 -6.80 -4.52
C TYR A 267 -22.03 -5.61 -3.58
N ILE A 268 -21.64 -4.45 -4.13
CA ILE A 268 -21.52 -3.18 -3.42
C ILE A 268 -22.49 -2.17 -4.02
N THR A 269 -23.25 -1.49 -3.17
CA THR A 269 -24.17 -0.41 -3.55
C THR A 269 -24.29 0.63 -2.43
N VAL A 270 -24.91 1.78 -2.71
CA VAL A 270 -25.12 2.85 -1.74
C VAL A 270 -26.61 3.07 -1.53
N THR A 271 -27.06 3.26 -0.29
CA THR A 271 -28.40 3.75 -0.01
C THR A 271 -28.36 4.85 1.04
N TRP A 272 -29.51 5.49 1.28
CA TRP A 272 -29.69 6.44 2.36
C TRP A 272 -30.73 5.93 3.34
N ASN A 273 -30.44 6.10 4.62
CA ASN A 273 -31.37 5.76 5.68
C ASN A 273 -31.23 6.79 6.81
N LYS A 274 -32.34 7.41 7.22
CA LYS A 274 -32.39 8.44 8.28
C LYS A 274 -31.40 9.60 8.01
N GLY A 275 -31.24 9.96 6.73
CA GLY A 275 -30.36 11.05 6.27
C GLY A 275 -28.87 10.69 6.22
N ILE A 276 -28.51 9.44 6.48
CA ILE A 276 -27.12 8.97 6.46
C ILE A 276 -26.93 8.08 5.22
N PRO A 277 -25.95 8.38 4.34
CA PRO A 277 -25.56 7.46 3.28
C PRO A 277 -24.78 6.28 3.86
N PHE A 278 -25.10 5.10 3.34
CA PHE A 278 -24.48 3.83 3.70
C PHE A 278 -24.00 3.13 2.45
N VAL A 279 -22.76 2.63 2.49
CA VAL A 279 -22.33 1.59 1.58
C VAL A 279 -22.79 0.25 2.12
N HIS A 280 -23.48 -0.52 1.29
CA HIS A 280 -23.92 -1.88 1.56
C HIS A 280 -23.04 -2.84 0.78
N TYR A 281 -22.69 -3.95 1.42
CA TYR A 281 -21.92 -4.99 0.76
C TYR A 281 -22.45 -6.37 1.09
N ALA A 282 -22.48 -7.22 0.07
CA ALA A 282 -22.85 -8.62 0.16
C ALA A 282 -21.68 -9.47 -0.35
N LEU A 283 -21.24 -10.44 0.45
CA LEU A 283 -20.13 -11.33 0.14
C LEU A 283 -20.62 -12.77 0.17
N MET A 284 -20.52 -13.46 -0.96
CA MET A 284 -20.92 -14.87 -1.11
C MET A 284 -19.71 -15.71 -1.55
N PRO A 285 -19.07 -16.46 -0.64
CA PRO A 285 -18.06 -17.43 -1.06
C PRO A 285 -18.69 -18.51 -1.94
N ASP A 286 -17.92 -19.09 -2.86
CA ASP A 286 -18.42 -20.20 -3.69
C ASP A 286 -18.79 -21.43 -2.86
N VAL A 287 -17.96 -21.73 -1.85
CA VAL A 287 -18.18 -22.79 -0.87
C VAL A 287 -17.83 -22.24 0.51
N LEU A 288 -18.76 -22.40 1.47
CA LEU A 288 -18.47 -22.11 2.87
C LEU A 288 -17.99 -23.40 3.57
N LYS A 289 -16.68 -23.50 3.79
CA LYS A 289 -16.12 -24.61 4.57
C LYS A 289 -16.34 -24.40 6.07
N LEU A 290 -16.83 -25.44 6.74
CA LEU A 290 -17.03 -25.46 8.19
C LEU A 290 -16.19 -26.58 8.82
N ARG A 291 -15.77 -26.39 10.06
CA ARG A 291 -15.13 -27.44 10.87
C ARG A 291 -16.21 -28.18 11.65
N GLN A 292 -16.22 -29.51 11.57
CA GLN A 292 -17.07 -30.32 12.44
C GLN A 292 -16.41 -30.47 13.82
N VAL A 293 -17.09 -30.03 14.87
CA VAL A 293 -16.60 -30.12 16.26
C VAL A 293 -17.21 -31.31 16.99
N SER A 294 -18.45 -31.67 16.64
CA SER A 294 -19.11 -32.89 17.11
C SER A 294 -20.12 -33.39 16.06
N LYS A 295 -20.77 -34.53 16.32
CA LYS A 295 -21.79 -35.12 15.41
C LYS A 295 -22.89 -34.12 15.03
N ASN A 296 -23.26 -33.22 15.95
CA ASN A 296 -24.37 -32.29 15.78
C ASN A 296 -23.94 -30.81 15.69
N LEU A 297 -22.65 -30.52 15.55
CA LEU A 297 -22.16 -29.14 15.55
C LEU A 297 -21.03 -28.91 14.55
N TYR A 298 -21.29 -27.95 13.66
CA TYR A 298 -20.31 -27.37 12.75
C TYR A 298 -20.03 -25.92 13.14
N THR A 299 -18.78 -25.49 13.03
CA THR A 299 -18.37 -24.13 13.38
C THR A 299 -17.49 -23.50 12.31
N ALA A 300 -17.57 -22.17 12.18
CA ALA A 300 -16.59 -21.38 11.45
C ALA A 300 -16.52 -19.95 12.03
N GLU A 301 -15.31 -19.44 12.14
CA GLU A 301 -15.03 -18.04 12.48
C GLU A 301 -14.85 -17.24 11.18
N ILE A 302 -15.82 -16.36 10.91
CA ILE A 302 -15.87 -15.56 9.70
C ILE A 302 -15.56 -14.11 10.04
N ASN A 303 -14.63 -13.52 9.31
CA ASN A 303 -14.30 -12.10 9.38
C ASN A 303 -14.69 -11.42 8.09
N LEU A 304 -15.59 -10.45 8.18
CA LEU A 304 -15.90 -9.52 7.09
C LEU A 304 -15.12 -8.24 7.31
N HIS A 305 -14.35 -7.83 6.32
CA HIS A 305 -13.57 -6.60 6.37
C HIS A 305 -14.05 -5.64 5.28
N ILE A 306 -14.19 -4.36 5.62
CA ILE A 306 -14.42 -3.28 4.67
C ILE A 306 -13.35 -2.22 4.85
N SER A 307 -12.77 -1.77 3.74
CA SER A 307 -11.89 -0.61 3.61
C SER A 307 -12.53 0.36 2.61
N ILE A 308 -12.74 1.60 3.04
CA ILE A 308 -13.18 2.72 2.20
C ILE A 308 -11.96 3.61 2.00
N GLU A 309 -11.43 3.62 0.79
CA GLU A 309 -10.22 4.33 0.41
C GLU A 309 -10.56 5.48 -0.52
N ASP A 310 -9.85 6.60 -0.42
CA ASP A 310 -9.92 7.64 -1.45
C ASP A 310 -9.26 7.14 -2.76
N LEU A 311 -9.40 7.92 -3.85
CA LEU A 311 -8.78 7.56 -5.14
C LEU A 311 -7.23 7.60 -5.12
N LYS A 312 -6.61 8.11 -4.05
CA LYS A 312 -5.16 8.12 -3.84
C LYS A 312 -4.68 6.92 -3.01
N GLY A 313 -5.59 6.08 -2.52
CA GLY A 313 -5.29 4.91 -1.69
C GLY A 313 -5.17 5.19 -0.19
N ASN A 314 -5.58 6.37 0.28
CA ASN A 314 -5.63 6.66 1.71
C ASN A 314 -6.90 6.04 2.31
N ILE A 315 -6.78 5.36 3.46
CA ILE A 315 -7.90 4.73 4.14
C ILE A 315 -8.70 5.80 4.89
N MET A 316 -9.95 6.02 4.48
CA MET A 316 -10.89 6.93 5.13
C MET A 316 -11.66 6.24 6.26
N TYR A 317 -11.97 4.96 6.05
CA TYR A 317 -12.63 4.14 7.05
C TYR A 317 -12.26 2.69 6.83
N GLN A 318 -12.08 1.96 7.94
CA GLN A 318 -11.94 0.52 7.91
C GLN A 318 -12.70 -0.09 9.08
N ASN A 319 -13.29 -1.25 8.87
CA ASN A 319 -13.93 -2.00 9.92
C ASN A 319 -13.80 -3.50 9.67
N ARG A 320 -13.75 -4.25 10.77
CA ARG A 320 -13.77 -5.70 10.78
C ARG A 320 -14.93 -6.16 11.63
N ARG A 321 -15.70 -7.08 11.09
CA ARG A 321 -16.75 -7.76 11.81
C ARG A 321 -16.47 -9.25 11.89
N GLN A 322 -16.35 -9.73 13.11
CA GLN A 322 -16.26 -11.15 13.41
C GLN A 322 -17.67 -11.76 13.57
N ILE A 323 -17.85 -12.95 13.01
CA ILE A 323 -19.07 -13.74 13.06
C ILE A 323 -18.68 -15.18 13.37
N ASP A 324 -19.03 -15.62 14.58
CA ASP A 324 -18.81 -17.00 15.01
C ASP A 324 -20.05 -17.84 14.64
N LEU A 325 -19.92 -18.66 13.61
CA LEU A 325 -20.98 -19.56 13.16
C LEU A 325 -21.00 -20.82 14.01
N LYS A 326 -22.19 -21.15 14.52
CA LYS A 326 -22.54 -22.45 15.13
C LYS A 326 -23.73 -23.00 14.37
N ILE A 327 -23.54 -24.09 13.65
CA ILE A 327 -24.45 -24.61 12.63
C ILE A 327 -24.78 -26.07 12.93
N ASP A 328 -26.06 -26.40 13.00
CA ASP A 328 -26.54 -27.78 13.10
C ASP A 328 -26.51 -28.51 11.73
N PRO A 329 -26.64 -29.84 11.70
CA PRO A 329 -26.60 -30.61 10.44
C PRO A 329 -27.68 -30.21 9.41
N VAL A 330 -28.88 -29.82 9.85
CA VAL A 330 -29.99 -29.45 8.95
C VAL A 330 -29.67 -28.13 8.24
N LYS A 331 -29.20 -27.15 9.00
CA LYS A 331 -28.77 -25.85 8.46
C LYS A 331 -27.50 -25.97 7.62
N LYS A 332 -26.61 -26.92 7.93
CA LYS A 332 -25.44 -27.23 7.07
C LYS A 332 -25.89 -27.76 5.70
N GLN A 333 -26.80 -28.73 5.67
CA GLN A 333 -27.34 -29.23 4.40
C GLN A 333 -28.00 -28.10 3.58
N LYS A 334 -28.68 -27.16 4.25
CA LYS A 334 -29.23 -25.97 3.58
C LYS A 334 -28.13 -25.06 3.00
N ILE A 335 -27.03 -24.82 3.73
CA ILE A 335 -25.87 -24.04 3.24
C ILE A 335 -25.28 -24.68 1.99
N ASP A 336 -25.09 -26.00 2.01
CA ASP A 336 -24.52 -26.74 0.90
C ASP A 336 -25.43 -26.68 -0.34
N ASN A 337 -26.75 -26.72 -0.13
CA ASN A 337 -27.75 -26.68 -1.21
C ASN A 337 -28.02 -25.27 -1.74
N GLN A 338 -28.03 -24.24 -0.89
CA GLN A 338 -28.53 -22.91 -1.24
C GLN A 338 -27.47 -21.80 -1.26
N ARG A 339 -26.20 -22.08 -0.95
CA ARG A 339 -25.15 -21.08 -0.71
C ARG A 339 -25.56 -20.06 0.38
N VAL A 340 -24.60 -19.29 0.85
CA VAL A 340 -24.79 -18.33 1.94
C VAL A 340 -24.16 -17.00 1.56
N VAL A 341 -24.91 -15.92 1.75
CA VAL A 341 -24.43 -14.56 1.52
C VAL A 341 -24.35 -13.83 2.85
N PHE A 342 -23.21 -13.19 3.10
CA PHE A 342 -22.99 -12.34 4.27
C PHE A 342 -23.27 -10.90 3.86
N ARG A 343 -24.20 -10.24 4.54
CA ARG A 343 -24.57 -8.85 4.23
C ARG A 343 -24.28 -7.94 5.40
N ASP A 344 -23.71 -6.79 5.08
CA ASP A 344 -23.41 -5.77 6.05
C ASP A 344 -23.35 -4.38 5.39
N PHE A 345 -23.13 -3.35 6.19
CA PHE A 345 -23.07 -1.97 5.72
C PHE A 345 -22.12 -1.12 6.58
N ALA A 346 -21.72 0.02 6.03
CA ALA A 346 -20.93 1.03 6.73
C ALA A 346 -21.40 2.43 6.33
N PRO A 347 -21.41 3.40 7.27
CA PRO A 347 -21.70 4.79 6.90
C PRO A 347 -20.57 5.33 6.03
N ILE A 348 -20.90 6.21 5.10
CA ILE A 348 -19.92 6.81 4.19
C ILE A 348 -20.09 8.33 4.15
N THR A 349 -19.06 9.08 3.82
CA THR A 349 -19.17 10.53 3.55
C THR A 349 -19.36 10.80 2.06
N THR A 350 -19.52 12.06 1.68
CA THR A 350 -19.47 12.48 0.28
C THR A 350 -18.03 12.40 -0.25
N GLY A 351 -17.85 11.95 -1.49
CA GLY A 351 -16.56 11.82 -2.15
C GLY A 351 -16.53 10.68 -3.17
N ASP A 352 -15.37 10.49 -3.78
CA ASP A 352 -15.06 9.36 -4.66
C ASP A 352 -14.20 8.35 -3.92
N PHE A 353 -14.65 7.10 -3.90
CA PHE A 353 -14.06 6.07 -3.07
C PHE A 353 -13.84 4.76 -3.82
N ASN A 354 -12.75 4.08 -3.50
CA ASN A 354 -12.56 2.66 -3.75
C ASN A 354 -13.01 1.90 -2.51
N VAL A 355 -14.08 1.12 -2.63
CA VAL A 355 -14.57 0.27 -1.53
C VAL A 355 -14.07 -1.14 -1.76
N VAL A 356 -13.23 -1.61 -0.83
CA VAL A 356 -12.65 -2.95 -0.83
C VAL A 356 -13.30 -3.75 0.29
N THR A 357 -13.93 -4.87 -0.05
CA THR A 357 -14.60 -5.76 0.89
C THR A 357 -13.96 -7.13 0.84
N THR A 358 -13.67 -7.72 2.00
CA THR A 358 -12.99 -9.01 2.08
C THR A 358 -13.75 -9.94 3.00
N PHE A 359 -14.03 -11.14 2.50
CA PHE A 359 -14.50 -12.27 3.29
C PHE A 359 -13.28 -13.09 3.70
N MET A 360 -13.18 -13.44 4.97
CA MET A 360 -12.13 -14.30 5.49
C MET A 360 -12.72 -15.38 6.40
N ASN A 361 -12.41 -16.64 6.11
CA ASN A 361 -12.70 -17.77 6.99
C ASN A 361 -11.44 -18.10 7.79
N LYS A 362 -11.39 -17.65 9.04
CA LYS A 362 -10.24 -17.90 9.95
C LYS A 362 -10.08 -19.37 10.29
N THR A 363 -11.16 -20.15 10.21
CA THR A 363 -11.15 -21.59 10.54
C THR A 363 -10.42 -22.41 9.49
N THR A 364 -10.56 -22.04 8.21
CA THR A 364 -9.96 -22.75 7.06
C THR A 364 -8.86 -21.97 6.35
N GLN A 365 -8.51 -20.79 6.87
CA GLN A 365 -7.46 -19.95 6.32
C GLN A 365 -7.73 -19.52 4.86
N GLU A 366 -9.00 -19.28 4.55
CA GLU A 366 -9.47 -18.90 3.21
C GLU A 366 -9.94 -17.45 3.16
N PHE A 367 -9.78 -16.79 2.01
CA PHE A 367 -10.31 -15.44 1.81
C PHE A 367 -10.66 -15.15 0.35
N PHE A 368 -11.54 -14.17 0.13
CA PHE A 368 -11.70 -13.52 -1.17
C PHE A 368 -12.06 -12.04 -1.00
N THR A 369 -11.72 -11.25 -2.01
CA THR A 369 -11.91 -9.79 -1.99
C THR A 369 -12.78 -9.36 -3.17
N HIS A 370 -13.63 -8.37 -2.93
CA HIS A 370 -14.42 -7.70 -3.96
C HIS A 370 -14.29 -6.19 -3.81
N THR A 371 -14.02 -5.51 -4.92
CA THR A 371 -13.76 -4.07 -4.97
C THR A 371 -14.73 -3.39 -5.92
N LYS A 372 -15.23 -2.22 -5.53
CA LYS A 372 -16.04 -1.36 -6.40
C LYS A 372 -15.72 0.10 -6.14
N GLN A 373 -15.52 0.86 -7.21
CA GLN A 373 -15.46 2.32 -7.14
C GLN A 373 -16.88 2.89 -7.04
N ILE A 374 -17.07 3.82 -6.11
CA ILE A 374 -18.35 4.51 -5.90
C ILE A 374 -18.13 6.02 -5.77
N THR A 375 -19.14 6.77 -6.17
CA THR A 375 -19.20 8.23 -6.02
C THR A 375 -20.42 8.58 -5.19
N VAL A 376 -20.23 9.36 -4.13
CA VAL A 376 -21.29 9.87 -3.26
C VAL A 376 -21.23 11.39 -3.29
N GLY A 377 -22.06 12.01 -4.11
CA GLY A 377 -22.08 13.44 -4.34
C GLY A 377 -23.33 14.14 -3.81
N LYS A 378 -23.46 15.44 -4.12
CA LYS A 378 -24.72 16.20 -3.94
C LYS A 378 -25.81 15.70 -4.89
N HIS A 379 -25.41 15.31 -6.11
CA HIS A 379 -26.24 14.55 -7.04
C HIS A 379 -25.72 13.11 -7.06
N THR A 380 -26.56 12.11 -6.78
CA THR A 380 -26.18 10.70 -6.86
C THR A 380 -27.37 9.83 -7.21
N LEU A 381 -27.21 9.05 -8.28
CA LEU A 381 -28.10 7.97 -8.65
C LEU A 381 -27.56 6.65 -8.07
N SER A 382 -28.37 5.94 -7.29
CA SER A 382 -28.03 4.61 -6.78
C SER A 382 -29.19 3.64 -6.93
N ALA A 383 -28.90 2.34 -7.02
CA ALA A 383 -29.91 1.32 -7.13
C ALA A 383 -29.54 0.06 -6.35
N VAL A 384 -30.56 -0.58 -5.77
CA VAL A 384 -30.46 -1.93 -5.22
C VAL A 384 -31.35 -2.84 -6.04
N VAL A 385 -30.74 -3.85 -6.67
CA VAL A 385 -31.41 -4.76 -7.60
C VAL A 385 -31.34 -6.17 -7.06
N GLY A 386 -32.48 -6.85 -7.03
CA GLY A 386 -32.61 -8.18 -6.46
C GLY A 386 -33.79 -8.94 -7.06
N PHE A 387 -34.13 -10.06 -6.41
CA PHE A 387 -35.19 -10.98 -6.84
C PHE A 387 -36.46 -10.86 -5.99
N THR A 388 -36.41 -10.10 -4.89
CA THR A 388 -37.58 -9.84 -4.04
C THR A 388 -37.41 -8.51 -3.34
N LEU A 389 -38.42 -7.66 -3.42
CA LEU A 389 -38.60 -6.44 -2.65
C LEU A 389 -39.60 -6.71 -1.51
N LYS A 390 -39.20 -6.39 -0.28
CA LYS A 390 -40.06 -6.52 0.90
C LYS A 390 -40.25 -5.18 1.56
N GLU A 391 -41.46 -4.94 2.06
CA GLU A 391 -41.71 -3.88 3.03
C GLU A 391 -41.48 -4.45 4.44
N ILE A 392 -40.69 -3.74 5.24
CA ILE A 392 -40.31 -4.14 6.60
C ILE A 392 -40.61 -3.02 7.59
N ASP A 393 -40.92 -3.40 8.83
CA ASP A 393 -40.98 -2.46 9.95
C ASP A 393 -39.55 -2.03 10.36
N MET A 394 -39.13 -0.86 9.87
CA MET A 394 -37.75 -0.37 10.00
C MET A 394 -37.48 0.25 11.38
N LYS A 395 -37.24 -0.60 12.38
CA LYS A 395 -36.89 -0.16 13.76
C LYS A 395 -35.46 0.36 13.92
N GLY A 396 -34.61 0.21 12.90
CA GLY A 396 -33.17 0.48 13.01
C GLY A 396 -32.51 0.72 11.67
N TYR A 397 -31.42 0.00 11.42
CA TYR A 397 -30.65 -0.01 10.19
C TYR A 397 -30.49 -1.46 9.73
N VAL A 398 -30.83 -1.74 8.48
CA VAL A 398 -30.82 -3.08 7.90
C VAL A 398 -29.98 -3.05 6.62
N PRO A 399 -29.05 -4.01 6.39
CA PRO A 399 -28.32 -4.09 5.13
C PRO A 399 -29.25 -4.18 3.93
N PHE A 400 -28.91 -3.51 2.83
CA PHE A 400 -29.67 -3.46 1.57
C PHE A 400 -31.10 -2.93 1.70
N ALA A 401 -31.39 -2.19 2.77
CA ALA A 401 -32.64 -1.49 2.93
C ALA A 401 -32.48 0.02 2.74
N ALA A 402 -33.54 0.65 2.25
CA ALA A 402 -33.71 2.09 2.27
C ALA A 402 -35.15 2.41 2.66
N ASP A 403 -35.32 3.35 3.60
CA ASP A 403 -36.61 3.60 4.25
C ASP A 403 -37.23 2.28 4.78
N ARG A 404 -38.45 1.92 4.36
CA ARG A 404 -39.11 0.65 4.71
C ARG A 404 -38.85 -0.50 3.72
N PHE A 405 -38.07 -0.27 2.68
CA PHE A 405 -37.90 -1.22 1.58
C PHE A 405 -36.60 -2.00 1.71
N LEU A 406 -36.69 -3.32 1.83
CA LEU A 406 -35.56 -4.26 1.84
C LEU A 406 -35.52 -5.04 0.53
N VAL A 407 -34.38 -5.02 -0.16
CA VAL A 407 -34.17 -5.81 -1.37
C VAL A 407 -33.36 -7.06 -1.05
N LEU A 408 -33.90 -8.24 -1.39
CA LEU A 408 -33.15 -9.49 -1.34
C LEU A 408 -32.35 -9.66 -2.65
N THR A 409 -31.03 -9.58 -2.50
CA THR A 409 -30.06 -9.59 -3.59
C THR A 409 -29.37 -10.94 -3.73
N ASP A 410 -29.00 -11.28 -4.97
CA ASP A 410 -28.10 -12.38 -5.30
C ASP A 410 -26.83 -11.78 -5.94
N PRO A 411 -25.66 -11.83 -5.28
CA PRO A 411 -24.44 -11.21 -5.81
C PRO A 411 -24.00 -11.71 -7.20
N ARG A 412 -24.50 -12.86 -7.65
CA ARG A 412 -24.26 -13.38 -9.02
C ARG A 412 -25.06 -12.62 -10.08
N SER A 413 -26.04 -11.82 -9.69
CA SER A 413 -27.00 -11.18 -10.59
C SER A 413 -27.68 -12.17 -11.54
N THR A 414 -27.93 -13.39 -11.06
CA THR A 414 -28.55 -14.48 -11.82
C THR A 414 -30.01 -14.63 -11.44
N PHE A 415 -30.87 -14.76 -12.44
CA PHE A 415 -32.31 -14.91 -12.36
C PHE A 415 -32.75 -16.07 -13.25
N CYS A 416 -33.94 -16.59 -13.05
CA CYS A 416 -34.63 -17.46 -13.99
C CYS A 416 -35.94 -16.80 -14.44
N GLN A 417 -36.53 -17.29 -15.53
CA GLN A 417 -37.80 -16.76 -16.06
C GLN A 417 -38.99 -16.88 -15.09
N LYS A 418 -38.89 -17.68 -14.02
CA LYS A 418 -39.91 -17.75 -12.96
C LYS A 418 -39.82 -16.60 -11.96
N ASP A 419 -38.72 -15.86 -11.95
CA ASP A 419 -38.51 -14.75 -11.02
C ASP A 419 -39.12 -13.44 -11.53
N ALA A 420 -39.09 -12.44 -10.67
CA ALA A 420 -39.19 -11.04 -11.05
C ALA A 420 -37.86 -10.33 -10.75
N LEU A 421 -37.50 -9.39 -11.61
CA LEU A 421 -36.45 -8.42 -11.33
C LEU A 421 -37.09 -7.27 -10.54
N GLU A 422 -36.66 -7.12 -9.30
CA GLU A 422 -37.23 -6.16 -8.35
C GLU A 422 -36.14 -5.29 -7.74
N GLY A 423 -36.47 -4.05 -7.42
CA GLY A 423 -35.47 -3.17 -6.83
C GLY A 423 -35.99 -1.80 -6.46
N ILE A 424 -35.08 -1.05 -5.86
CA ILE A 424 -35.26 0.36 -5.51
C ILE A 424 -34.19 1.19 -6.21
N VAL A 425 -34.56 2.39 -6.62
CA VAL A 425 -33.66 3.41 -7.16
C VAL A 425 -33.77 4.65 -6.27
N LEU A 426 -32.63 5.17 -5.84
CA LEU A 426 -32.53 6.38 -5.05
C LEU A 426 -31.87 7.47 -5.90
N VAL A 427 -32.54 8.60 -5.99
CA VAL A 427 -32.00 9.81 -6.63
C VAL A 427 -31.83 10.85 -5.52
N ASN A 428 -30.58 11.08 -5.14
CA ASN A 428 -30.22 12.19 -4.27
C ASN A 428 -29.89 13.38 -5.17
N ALA A 429 -30.75 14.41 -5.24
CA ALA A 429 -30.44 15.64 -5.97
C ALA A 429 -31.10 16.86 -5.30
N PRO A 430 -30.48 18.04 -5.36
CA PRO A 430 -31.10 19.26 -4.87
C PRO A 430 -32.17 19.77 -5.85
N GLY A 431 -33.40 19.98 -5.36
CA GLY A 431 -34.52 20.55 -6.12
C GLY A 431 -35.58 19.54 -6.58
N ASP A 432 -36.66 20.02 -7.21
CA ASP A 432 -37.85 19.20 -7.53
C ASP A 432 -37.83 18.53 -8.91
N SER A 433 -36.91 18.91 -9.78
CA SER A 433 -36.87 18.45 -11.19
C SER A 433 -36.28 17.06 -11.32
N HIS A 434 -37.12 16.04 -11.08
CA HIS A 434 -36.81 14.66 -11.41
C HIS A 434 -37.85 14.18 -12.43
N GLY A 435 -37.45 14.04 -13.69
CA GLY A 435 -38.29 13.38 -14.67
C GLY A 435 -38.39 11.86 -14.40
N PRO A 436 -39.18 11.11 -15.18
CA PRO A 436 -39.30 9.67 -15.02
C PRO A 436 -37.96 8.98 -15.29
N LEU A 437 -37.58 8.03 -14.43
CA LEU A 437 -36.37 7.23 -14.61
C LEU A 437 -36.48 6.36 -15.86
N GLU A 438 -35.40 6.28 -16.63
CA GLU A 438 -35.28 5.32 -17.72
C GLU A 438 -34.62 4.05 -17.20
N ILE A 439 -35.40 2.98 -17.06
CA ILE A 439 -34.92 1.65 -16.68
C ILE A 439 -35.18 0.69 -17.83
N PHE A 440 -34.15 -0.02 -18.29
CA PHE A 440 -34.30 -1.02 -19.35
C PHE A 440 -33.26 -2.13 -19.29
N LEU A 441 -33.62 -3.26 -19.89
CA LEU A 441 -32.73 -4.38 -20.15
C LEU A 441 -32.36 -4.40 -21.64
N GLU A 442 -31.08 -4.39 -21.96
CA GLU A 442 -30.56 -4.59 -23.32
C GLU A 442 -29.91 -5.98 -23.41
N LYS A 443 -30.31 -6.81 -24.38
CA LYS A 443 -29.69 -8.12 -24.57
C LYS A 443 -28.28 -7.95 -25.14
N THR A 444 -27.29 -8.53 -24.47
CA THR A 444 -25.86 -8.39 -24.84
C THR A 444 -25.54 -8.82 -26.28
N ASN A 445 -26.21 -9.87 -26.78
CA ASN A 445 -25.99 -10.41 -28.14
C ASN A 445 -26.99 -9.88 -29.18
N ASP A 446 -27.98 -9.08 -28.77
CA ASP A 446 -28.99 -8.49 -29.64
C ASP A 446 -29.41 -7.12 -29.09
N LYS A 447 -28.67 -6.08 -29.48
CA LYS A 447 -28.92 -4.70 -29.03
C LYS A 447 -30.28 -4.16 -29.45
N ARG A 448 -31.00 -4.80 -30.39
CA ARG A 448 -32.36 -4.40 -30.77
C ARG A 448 -33.39 -4.93 -29.78
N TYR A 449 -33.06 -5.96 -29.01
CA TYR A 449 -33.92 -6.50 -27.96
C TYR A 449 -33.75 -5.67 -26.67
N ILE A 450 -34.62 -4.67 -26.52
CA ILE A 450 -34.68 -3.79 -25.37
C ILE A 450 -36.02 -3.99 -24.65
N VAL A 451 -35.97 -4.19 -23.33
CA VAL A 451 -37.16 -4.31 -22.49
C VAL A 451 -37.18 -3.18 -21.47
N HIS A 452 -38.10 -2.23 -21.65
CA HIS A 452 -38.29 -1.14 -20.70
C HIS A 452 -39.01 -1.62 -19.43
N ILE A 453 -38.63 -1.02 -18.30
CA ILE A 453 -39.16 -1.30 -16.97
C ILE A 453 -39.70 0.00 -16.40
N GLN A 454 -40.96 -0.04 -15.95
CA GLN A 454 -41.60 1.08 -15.30
C GLN A 454 -41.19 1.16 -13.83
N ALA A 455 -40.92 2.37 -13.36
CA ALA A 455 -40.62 2.66 -11.97
C ALA A 455 -41.71 3.57 -11.37
N GLN A 456 -42.11 3.29 -10.14
CA GLN A 456 -43.10 4.06 -9.40
C GLN A 456 -42.41 4.80 -8.26
N ALA A 457 -42.67 6.10 -8.12
CA ALA A 457 -42.22 6.85 -6.96
C ALA A 457 -42.87 6.27 -5.70
N ALA A 458 -42.10 6.15 -4.62
CA ALA A 458 -42.59 5.73 -3.32
C ALA A 458 -42.59 6.93 -2.37
N GLU A 459 -43.65 7.04 -1.57
CA GLU A 459 -43.68 8.01 -0.47
C GLU A 459 -42.63 7.63 0.57
N THR A 460 -41.66 8.52 0.76
CA THR A 460 -40.58 8.38 1.75
C THR A 460 -40.84 9.24 2.96
N GLY A 461 -40.51 8.73 4.15
CA GLY A 461 -40.44 9.57 5.35
C GLY A 461 -39.24 10.52 5.32
N GLN A 462 -39.48 11.83 5.32
CA GLN A 462 -38.55 12.87 5.83
C GLN A 462 -37.25 13.21 5.05
N TYR A 463 -37.07 12.84 3.78
CA TYR A 463 -35.85 13.21 3.04
C TYR A 463 -36.09 14.32 2.01
N GLN A 464 -35.71 15.57 2.34
CA GLN A 464 -35.94 16.73 1.46
C GLN A 464 -35.29 16.63 0.07
N ASN A 465 -34.22 15.84 -0.09
CA ASN A 465 -33.42 15.78 -1.33
C ASN A 465 -33.33 14.38 -1.95
N ILE A 466 -34.06 13.38 -1.43
CA ILE A 466 -33.94 11.99 -1.87
C ILE A 466 -35.29 11.47 -2.34
N LYS A 467 -35.40 11.19 -3.65
CA LYS A 467 -36.54 10.49 -4.21
C LYS A 467 -36.25 9.00 -4.33
N LEU A 468 -37.17 8.18 -3.85
CA LEU A 468 -37.10 6.72 -3.95
C LEU A 468 -38.13 6.23 -4.97
N TYR A 469 -37.67 5.39 -5.89
CA TYR A 469 -38.51 4.69 -6.85
C TYR A 469 -38.42 3.19 -6.60
N LYS A 470 -39.53 2.47 -6.78
CA LYS A 470 -39.59 1.02 -6.79
C LYS A 470 -39.93 0.52 -8.18
N PHE A 471 -39.38 -0.62 -8.56
CA PHE A 471 -39.72 -1.27 -9.83
C PHE A 471 -39.85 -2.77 -9.66
N ARG A 472 -40.66 -3.36 -10.54
CA ARG A 472 -40.87 -4.81 -10.63
C ARG A 472 -41.09 -5.19 -12.09
N LYS A 473 -40.32 -6.16 -12.58
CA LYS A 473 -40.48 -6.73 -13.92
C LYS A 473 -40.51 -8.26 -13.84
N PRO A 474 -41.68 -8.90 -14.01
CA PRO A 474 -41.74 -10.35 -14.20
C PRO A 474 -40.88 -10.79 -15.39
N LEU A 475 -40.11 -11.87 -15.23
CA LEU A 475 -39.19 -12.35 -16.25
C LEU A 475 -39.77 -13.45 -17.14
N SER A 476 -41.03 -13.82 -16.94
CA SER A 476 -41.72 -14.91 -17.66
C SER A 476 -41.78 -14.71 -19.18
N GLU A 477 -41.85 -13.46 -19.63
CA GLU A 477 -41.91 -13.08 -21.05
C GLU A 477 -40.57 -12.61 -21.61
N ILE A 478 -39.52 -12.60 -20.78
CA ILE A 478 -38.19 -12.15 -21.19
C ILE A 478 -37.39 -13.36 -21.67
N LYS A 479 -36.77 -13.23 -22.85
CA LYS A 479 -35.90 -14.28 -23.39
C LYS A 479 -34.76 -14.57 -22.40
N ASP A 480 -34.33 -15.82 -22.31
CA ASP A 480 -33.12 -16.16 -21.56
C ASP A 480 -31.86 -15.60 -22.25
N GLY A 481 -30.80 -15.40 -21.47
CA GLY A 481 -29.52 -14.88 -21.90
C GLY A 481 -28.94 -13.83 -20.97
N ASN A 482 -27.91 -13.13 -21.47
CA ASN A 482 -27.19 -12.11 -20.70
C ASN A 482 -27.68 -10.72 -21.10
N TYR A 483 -27.91 -9.87 -20.11
CA TYR A 483 -28.47 -8.54 -20.28
C TYR A 483 -27.64 -7.47 -19.57
N TRP A 484 -27.64 -6.27 -20.14
CA TRP A 484 -27.27 -5.06 -19.43
C TRP A 484 -28.53 -4.42 -18.87
N LEU A 485 -28.63 -4.35 -17.54
CA LEU A 485 -29.59 -3.49 -16.86
C LEU A 485 -29.01 -2.09 -16.81
N THR A 486 -29.72 -1.14 -17.40
CA THR A 486 -29.37 0.28 -17.37
C THR A 486 -30.46 1.06 -16.64
N ILE A 487 -30.03 1.88 -15.69
CA ILE A 487 -30.88 2.83 -14.95
C ILE A 487 -30.25 4.21 -15.11
N ARG A 488 -30.97 5.18 -15.65
CA ARG A 488 -30.48 6.55 -15.81
C ARG A 488 -31.59 7.57 -15.60
N GLU A 489 -31.17 8.78 -15.25
CA GLU A 489 -32.05 9.94 -15.22
C GLU A 489 -32.34 10.44 -16.65
N PRO A 490 -33.52 11.05 -16.88
CA PRO A 490 -33.90 11.56 -18.19
C PRO A 490 -32.94 12.68 -18.62
N GLY A 491 -32.56 12.69 -19.90
CA GLY A 491 -31.63 13.68 -20.45
C GLY A 491 -30.14 13.35 -20.26
N GLY A 492 -29.80 12.22 -19.64
CA GLY A 492 -28.44 11.65 -19.66
C GLY A 492 -27.40 12.32 -18.75
N GLN A 493 -27.79 13.23 -17.85
CA GLN A 493 -26.91 13.74 -16.80
C GLN A 493 -27.62 13.93 -15.45
N PRO A 494 -26.91 13.73 -14.31
CA PRO A 494 -25.64 13.06 -14.11
C PRO A 494 -25.84 11.75 -13.33
N GLY A 495 -26.06 10.65 -14.06
CA GLY A 495 -26.08 9.32 -13.46
C GLY A 495 -26.55 8.25 -14.44
N THR A 496 -25.71 7.24 -14.69
CA THR A 496 -26.11 6.00 -15.35
C THR A 496 -25.52 4.83 -14.58
N ILE A 497 -26.38 3.94 -14.13
CA ILE A 497 -26.00 2.67 -13.52
C ILE A 497 -26.15 1.60 -14.59
N THR A 498 -25.09 0.85 -14.82
CA THR A 498 -25.11 -0.31 -15.70
C THR A 498 -24.65 -1.55 -14.93
N GLN A 499 -25.43 -2.62 -14.99
CA GLN A 499 -25.16 -3.89 -14.31
C GLN A 499 -25.43 -5.07 -15.25
N LYS A 500 -24.51 -6.05 -15.30
CA LYS A 500 -24.78 -7.31 -16.00
C LYS A 500 -25.76 -8.15 -15.18
N ILE A 501 -26.77 -8.69 -15.82
CA ILE A 501 -27.66 -9.70 -15.24
C ILE A 501 -27.78 -10.91 -16.18
N HIS A 502 -28.01 -12.08 -15.59
CA HIS A 502 -28.17 -13.34 -16.31
C HIS A 502 -29.59 -13.85 -16.09
N ILE A 503 -30.34 -14.08 -17.16
CA ILE A 503 -31.69 -14.65 -17.11
C ILE A 503 -31.62 -16.06 -17.66
N LEU A 504 -31.88 -17.06 -16.82
CA LEU A 504 -31.88 -18.47 -17.17
C LEU A 504 -33.28 -18.95 -17.59
N PRO A 505 -33.36 -20.01 -18.42
CA PRO A 505 -34.64 -20.61 -18.81
C PRO A 505 -35.49 -21.08 -17.63
N PHE A 506 -36.81 -21.11 -17.79
CA PHE A 506 -37.78 -21.48 -16.74
C PHE A 506 -37.56 -22.88 -16.13
N TYR A 507 -36.96 -23.82 -16.85
CA TYR A 507 -36.69 -25.17 -16.37
C TYR A 507 -35.45 -25.27 -15.47
N ILE A 508 -34.61 -24.23 -15.40
CA ILE A 508 -33.49 -24.16 -14.46
C ILE A 508 -33.98 -23.58 -13.14
N ASP A 509 -33.79 -24.34 -12.06
CA ASP A 509 -34.11 -23.89 -10.71
C ASP A 509 -32.92 -23.15 -10.07
N VAL A 510 -33.02 -21.83 -9.96
CA VAL A 510 -31.99 -20.99 -9.33
C VAL A 510 -32.20 -21.00 -7.82
N LYS A 511 -31.38 -21.81 -7.12
CA LYS A 511 -31.35 -21.80 -5.66
C LYS A 511 -30.88 -20.43 -5.15
N ARG A 512 -31.78 -19.75 -4.44
CA ARG A 512 -31.54 -18.41 -3.87
C ARG A 512 -30.67 -18.50 -2.61
N PRO A 513 -29.62 -17.67 -2.48
CA PRO A 513 -28.82 -17.63 -1.28
C PRO A 513 -29.66 -17.11 -0.12
N PHE A 514 -29.50 -17.71 1.06
CA PHE A 514 -30.03 -17.12 2.27
C PHE A 514 -28.98 -16.19 2.88
N ALA A 515 -29.45 -15.09 3.48
CA ALA A 515 -28.59 -14.07 4.04
C ALA A 515 -28.25 -14.37 5.51
N ILE A 516 -26.99 -14.16 5.86
CA ILE A 516 -26.56 -13.89 7.24
C ILE A 516 -26.32 -12.38 7.32
N GLU A 517 -27.16 -11.72 8.10
CA GLU A 517 -27.15 -10.28 8.27
C GLU A 517 -27.37 -9.93 9.74
N ARG A 518 -26.96 -8.72 10.15
CA ARG A 518 -27.27 -8.19 11.48
C ARG A 518 -27.82 -6.79 11.30
N PRO A 519 -29.10 -6.58 11.63
CA PRO A 519 -29.62 -5.24 11.77
C PRO A 519 -29.01 -4.56 13.00
N GLU A 520 -28.85 -3.25 12.93
CA GLU A 520 -28.39 -2.42 14.04
C GLU A 520 -29.55 -1.57 14.57
N PRO A 521 -29.64 -1.32 15.89
CA PRO A 521 -30.73 -0.56 16.49
C PRO A 521 -30.69 0.91 16.07
N ALA A 522 -31.82 1.62 16.14
CA ALA A 522 -31.87 3.07 15.85
C ALA A 522 -30.90 3.90 16.73
N ALA A 523 -30.60 3.44 17.94
CA ALA A 523 -29.63 4.07 18.84
C ALA A 523 -28.20 4.16 18.25
N ALA A 524 -27.86 3.32 17.27
CA ALA A 524 -26.56 3.36 16.59
C ALA A 524 -26.34 4.62 15.74
N ARG A 525 -27.38 5.45 15.53
CA ARG A 525 -27.32 6.68 14.71
C ARG A 525 -26.13 7.58 15.06
N ASN A 526 -25.89 7.83 16.34
CA ASN A 526 -24.81 8.73 16.77
C ASN A 526 -23.43 8.10 16.53
N ASN A 527 -23.31 6.78 16.59
CA ASN A 527 -22.07 6.09 16.21
C ASN A 527 -21.77 6.26 14.72
N TYR A 528 -22.78 6.21 13.85
CA TYR A 528 -22.58 6.45 12.43
C TYR A 528 -22.15 7.89 12.12
N ILE A 529 -22.73 8.88 12.81
CA ILE A 529 -22.30 10.27 12.71
C ILE A 529 -20.85 10.44 13.18
N PHE A 530 -20.47 9.75 14.27
CA PHE A 530 -19.09 9.75 14.76
C PHE A 530 -18.12 9.16 13.72
N VAL A 531 -18.49 8.05 13.08
CA VAL A 531 -17.70 7.42 12.03
C VAL A 531 -17.57 8.34 10.79
N GLN A 532 -18.63 9.05 10.40
CA GLN A 532 -18.55 10.05 9.32
C GLN A 532 -17.62 11.23 9.70
N ALA A 533 -17.66 11.68 10.96
CA ALA A 533 -16.73 12.71 11.44
C ALA A 533 -15.27 12.24 11.36
N GLN A 534 -14.99 10.97 11.68
CA GLN A 534 -13.67 10.37 11.51
C GLN A 534 -13.24 10.33 10.04
N GLN A 535 -14.14 9.93 9.13
CA GLN A 535 -13.84 9.93 7.68
C GLN A 535 -13.45 11.33 7.18
N TYR A 536 -14.20 12.38 7.57
CA TYR A 536 -13.82 13.75 7.23
C TYR A 536 -12.46 14.16 7.81
N LEU A 537 -12.15 13.68 9.03
CA LEU A 537 -10.87 13.96 9.68
C LEU A 537 -9.70 13.30 8.94
N GLU A 538 -9.85 12.05 8.49
CA GLU A 538 -8.86 11.35 7.66
C GLU A 538 -8.71 12.00 6.28
N ALA A 539 -9.82 12.49 5.71
CA ALA A 539 -9.83 13.28 4.47
C ALA A 539 -9.24 14.70 4.62
N ARG A 540 -8.71 15.06 5.80
CA ARG A 540 -8.18 16.40 6.15
C ARG A 540 -9.21 17.53 6.05
N ASN A 541 -10.51 17.20 6.04
CA ASN A 541 -11.59 18.17 6.09
C ASN A 541 -12.00 18.43 7.55
N VAL A 542 -11.12 19.14 8.26
CA VAL A 542 -11.21 19.34 9.72
C VAL A 542 -12.50 20.09 10.12
N ASP A 543 -12.92 21.08 9.34
CA ASP A 543 -14.15 21.83 9.64
C ASP A 543 -15.41 20.96 9.55
N GLN A 544 -15.52 20.11 8.52
CA GLN A 544 -16.63 19.16 8.43
C GLN A 544 -16.56 18.11 9.53
N ALA A 545 -15.38 17.62 9.88
CA ALA A 545 -15.22 16.67 10.99
C ALA A 545 -15.76 17.26 12.31
N ILE A 546 -15.38 18.49 12.65
CA ILE A 546 -15.88 19.19 13.85
C ILE A 546 -17.39 19.42 13.78
N ALA A 547 -17.91 19.85 12.62
CA ALA A 547 -19.34 20.03 12.43
C ALA A 547 -20.13 18.73 12.68
N TYR A 548 -19.62 17.58 12.23
CA TYR A 548 -20.25 16.29 12.47
C TYR A 548 -20.11 15.81 13.92
N PHE A 549 -18.96 16.01 14.57
CA PHE A 549 -18.83 15.71 16.00
C PHE A 549 -19.84 16.51 16.83
N ASN A 550 -20.07 17.78 16.48
CA ASN A 550 -21.03 18.65 17.17
C ASN A 550 -22.51 18.29 16.91
N LYS A 551 -22.82 17.43 15.93
CA LYS A 551 -24.17 16.85 15.77
C LYS A 551 -24.48 15.81 16.86
N ILE A 552 -23.44 15.28 17.52
CA ILE A 552 -23.59 14.29 18.58
C ILE A 552 -23.78 15.04 19.91
N PRO A 553 -24.83 14.75 20.69
CA PRO A 553 -25.00 15.32 22.02
C PRO A 553 -23.75 15.14 22.89
N SER A 554 -23.31 16.22 23.54
CA SER A 554 -22.10 16.21 24.38
C SER A 554 -22.17 15.22 25.55
N SER A 555 -23.38 14.87 26.01
CA SER A 555 -23.62 13.83 27.02
C SER A 555 -23.20 12.43 26.58
N LEU A 556 -23.07 12.18 25.27
CA LEU A 556 -22.60 10.91 24.72
C LEU A 556 -21.08 10.87 24.51
N TRP A 557 -20.38 12.00 24.70
CA TRP A 557 -18.93 12.06 24.58
C TRP A 557 -18.28 11.46 25.83
N ASN A 558 -17.68 10.28 25.63
CA ASN A 558 -17.03 9.47 26.66
C ASN A 558 -15.51 9.41 26.45
N ALA A 559 -14.82 8.85 27.44
CA ALA A 559 -13.37 8.62 27.47
C ALA A 559 -12.74 8.08 26.17
N ALA A 560 -13.44 7.20 25.42
CA ALA A 560 -12.92 6.63 24.18
C ALA A 560 -13.08 7.58 22.97
N SER A 561 -14.17 8.36 22.94
CA SER A 561 -14.46 9.30 21.85
C SER A 561 -13.67 10.62 21.95
N LEU A 562 -13.38 11.08 23.16
CA LEU A 562 -12.77 12.39 23.42
C LEU A 562 -11.38 12.59 22.77
N PRO A 563 -10.44 11.62 22.80
CA PRO A 563 -9.17 11.74 22.08
C PRO A 563 -9.33 12.00 20.57
N VAL A 564 -10.31 11.35 19.94
CA VAL A 564 -10.59 11.51 18.51
C VAL A 564 -11.17 12.89 18.22
N ILE A 565 -12.13 13.35 19.03
CA ILE A 565 -12.74 14.68 18.89
C ILE A 565 -11.69 15.76 19.11
N ALA A 566 -10.87 15.64 20.16
CA ALA A 566 -9.79 16.57 20.44
C ALA A 566 -8.76 16.62 19.30
N ARG A 567 -8.50 15.52 18.59
CA ARG A 567 -7.62 15.52 17.41
C ARG A 567 -8.11 16.49 16.33
N ALA A 568 -9.42 16.60 16.14
CA ALA A 568 -9.99 17.55 15.18
C ALA A 568 -9.73 19.00 15.60
N TYR A 569 -9.96 19.34 16.88
CA TYR A 569 -9.65 20.67 17.42
C TYR A 569 -8.15 20.99 17.40
N TYR A 570 -7.30 19.99 17.66
CA TYR A 570 -5.86 20.12 17.56
C TYR A 570 -5.41 20.50 16.15
N LEU A 571 -5.92 19.81 15.13
CA LEU A 571 -5.63 20.13 13.73
C LEU A 571 -6.20 21.47 13.27
N LYS A 572 -7.28 21.94 13.92
CA LYS A 572 -7.83 23.29 13.70
C LYS A 572 -7.02 24.40 14.39
N GLY A 573 -6.13 24.04 15.32
CA GLY A 573 -5.38 25.00 16.14
C GLY A 573 -6.13 25.51 17.37
N ASP A 574 -7.28 24.92 17.72
CA ASP A 574 -8.01 25.26 18.95
C ASP A 574 -7.48 24.45 20.14
N TYR A 575 -6.27 24.82 20.56
CA TYR A 575 -5.53 24.13 21.61
C TYR A 575 -6.20 24.26 22.99
N ALA A 576 -6.97 25.32 23.23
CA ALA A 576 -7.70 25.49 24.48
C ALA A 576 -8.79 24.41 24.61
N ARG A 577 -9.52 24.15 23.52
CA ARG A 577 -10.51 23.08 23.49
C ARG A 577 -9.87 21.70 23.61
N VAL A 578 -8.69 21.47 23.03
CA VAL A 578 -7.94 20.23 23.20
C VAL A 578 -7.66 19.95 24.67
N ILE A 579 -7.10 20.92 25.40
CA ILE A 579 -6.81 20.78 26.82
C ILE A 579 -8.11 20.52 27.60
N GLN A 580 -9.17 21.30 27.36
CA GLN A 580 -10.45 21.13 28.04
C GLN A 580 -11.04 19.72 27.87
N LEU A 581 -10.99 19.17 26.66
CA LEU A 581 -11.53 17.84 26.36
C LEU A 581 -10.66 16.73 26.95
N LEU A 582 -9.35 16.87 26.83
CA LEU A 582 -8.42 15.82 27.20
C LEU A 582 -8.04 15.82 28.66
N GLU A 583 -8.14 16.92 29.41
CA GLU A 583 -7.77 16.98 30.83
C GLU A 583 -8.76 16.28 31.76
N ARG A 584 -9.97 15.97 31.29
CA ARG A 584 -10.97 15.20 32.05
C ARG A 584 -10.38 13.94 32.67
N GLU A 585 -10.83 13.61 33.88
CA GLU A 585 -10.31 12.48 34.67
C GLU A 585 -10.61 11.12 34.04
N ASP A 586 -11.75 11.00 33.36
CA ASP A 586 -12.16 9.76 32.68
C ASP A 586 -11.33 9.44 31.42
N VAL A 587 -10.59 10.41 30.88
CA VAL A 587 -9.78 10.23 29.67
C VAL A 587 -8.43 9.62 30.01
N LYS A 588 -8.17 8.42 29.48
CA LYS A 588 -6.87 7.75 29.61
C LYS A 588 -5.75 8.58 28.96
N LYS A 589 -4.69 8.82 29.74
CA LYS A 589 -3.50 9.59 29.32
C LYS A 589 -2.47 8.68 28.66
N GLU A 590 -2.88 8.06 27.57
CA GLU A 590 -1.97 7.28 26.72
C GLU A 590 -1.09 8.21 25.89
N TYR A 591 -0.03 7.66 25.28
CA TYR A 591 0.99 8.44 24.56
C TYR A 591 0.41 9.49 23.58
N PRO A 592 -0.55 9.18 22.68
CA PRO A 592 -1.08 10.18 21.74
C PRO A 592 -1.81 11.33 22.43
N THR A 593 -2.58 11.01 23.48
CA THR A 593 -3.30 11.98 24.32
C THR A 593 -2.33 12.91 25.04
N LEU A 594 -1.29 12.35 25.66
CA LEU A 594 -0.25 13.09 26.37
C LEU A 594 0.53 14.01 25.43
N LEU A 595 0.85 13.54 24.23
CA LEU A 595 1.55 14.33 23.22
C LEU A 595 0.71 15.52 22.75
N MET A 596 -0.58 15.31 22.49
CA MET A 596 -1.50 16.40 22.16
C MET A 596 -1.62 17.41 23.30
N LEU A 597 -1.78 16.96 24.55
CA LEU A 597 -1.83 17.81 25.74
C LEU A 597 -0.53 18.63 25.91
N ALA A 598 0.62 18.00 25.72
CA ALA A 598 1.93 18.65 25.78
C ALA A 598 2.05 19.76 24.73
N ASN A 599 1.82 19.41 23.46
CA ASN A 599 1.93 20.35 22.34
C ASN A 599 0.93 21.51 22.47
N SER A 600 -0.34 21.22 22.77
CA SER A 600 -1.34 22.25 23.01
C SER A 600 -0.98 23.18 24.17
N SER A 601 -0.35 22.64 25.23
CA SER A 601 0.14 23.46 26.34
C SER A 601 1.33 24.35 25.93
N ILE A 602 2.21 23.88 25.04
CA ILE A 602 3.32 24.68 24.50
C ILE A 602 2.78 25.85 23.67
N GLU A 603 1.86 25.57 22.74
CA GLU A 603 1.27 26.58 21.86
C GLU A 603 0.53 27.68 22.65
N LEU A 604 -0.13 27.31 23.75
CA LEU A 604 -0.78 28.26 24.66
C LEU A 604 0.17 28.89 25.68
N LYS A 605 1.48 28.63 25.61
CA LYS A 605 2.51 29.12 26.54
C LYS A 605 2.26 28.71 28.01
N LEU A 606 1.54 27.62 28.23
CA LEU A 606 1.28 27.02 29.54
C LEU A 606 2.46 26.12 29.94
N HIS A 607 3.65 26.70 30.05
CA HIS A 607 4.91 25.96 30.22
C HIS A 607 4.92 24.95 31.38
N PRO A 608 4.35 25.23 32.58
CA PRO A 608 4.29 24.23 33.65
C PRO A 608 3.45 23.00 33.29
N ARG A 609 2.33 23.20 32.57
CA ARG A 609 1.48 22.09 32.09
C ARG A 609 2.18 21.30 31.00
N ALA A 610 2.82 22.00 30.05
CA ALA A 610 3.62 21.37 29.00
C ALA A 610 4.69 20.45 29.58
N LEU A 611 5.45 20.92 30.58
CA LEU A 611 6.48 20.12 31.25
C LEU A 611 5.89 18.87 31.92
N LYS A 612 4.77 19.00 32.63
CA LYS A 612 4.07 17.86 33.25
C LYS A 612 3.78 16.78 32.21
N TYR A 613 3.18 17.16 31.07
CA TYR A 613 2.83 16.19 30.04
C TYR A 613 4.04 15.64 29.28
N LEU A 614 5.03 16.46 28.94
CA LEU A 614 6.26 16.01 28.29
C LEU A 614 7.03 14.99 29.14
N GLN A 615 7.04 15.16 30.47
CA GLN A 615 7.66 14.20 31.38
C GLN A 615 6.94 12.84 31.36
N GLU A 616 5.61 12.82 31.26
CA GLU A 616 4.84 11.59 31.10
C GLU A 616 5.08 10.94 29.72
N VAL A 617 5.15 11.74 28.64
CA VAL A 617 5.51 11.24 27.29
C VAL A 617 6.89 10.56 27.32
N ARG A 618 7.87 11.16 28.00
CA ARG A 618 9.24 10.62 28.12
C ARG A 618 9.28 9.23 28.78
N LYS A 619 8.29 8.84 29.59
CA LYS A 619 8.24 7.51 30.21
C LYS A 619 8.01 6.39 29.18
N TYR A 620 7.41 6.70 28.02
CA TYR A 620 7.23 5.75 26.93
C TYR A 620 8.49 5.57 26.08
N GLY A 621 9.37 6.58 26.08
CA GLY A 621 10.61 6.57 25.32
C GLY A 621 11.41 7.84 25.58
N ASP A 622 12.67 7.67 25.96
CA ASP A 622 13.58 8.79 26.23
C ASP A 622 14.27 9.22 24.92
N SER A 623 13.55 10.02 24.11
CA SER A 623 14.02 10.44 22.77
C SER A 623 14.75 11.78 22.79
N VAL A 624 15.56 12.03 21.75
CA VAL A 624 16.24 13.31 21.55
C VAL A 624 15.23 14.46 21.47
N GLU A 625 14.15 14.28 20.70
CA GLU A 625 13.12 15.27 20.43
C GLU A 625 12.36 15.67 21.71
N ILE A 626 11.97 14.69 22.53
CA ILE A 626 11.25 14.95 23.80
C ILE A 626 12.14 15.74 24.76
N ASN A 627 13.42 15.36 24.88
CA ASN A 627 14.35 16.06 25.77
C ASN A 627 14.67 17.49 25.27
N GLN A 628 14.74 17.70 23.95
CA GLN A 628 14.87 19.03 23.37
C GLN A 628 13.64 19.91 23.67
N LEU A 629 12.43 19.37 23.54
CA LEU A 629 11.20 20.10 23.89
C LEU A 629 11.15 20.46 25.38
N ILE A 630 11.54 19.53 26.28
CA ILE A 630 11.63 19.82 27.72
C ILE A 630 12.67 20.91 28.00
N ALA A 631 13.86 20.82 27.39
CA ALA A 631 14.92 21.81 27.55
C ALA A 631 14.46 23.20 27.07
N ALA A 632 13.89 23.29 25.87
CA ALA A 632 13.33 24.52 25.32
C ALA A 632 12.24 25.10 26.22
N THR A 633 11.36 24.26 26.77
CA THR A 633 10.29 24.70 27.67
C THR A 633 10.84 25.26 28.98
N TYR A 634 11.87 24.65 29.58
CA TYR A 634 12.56 25.21 30.76
C TYR A 634 13.27 26.53 30.43
N LEU A 635 13.87 26.64 29.24
CA LEU A 635 14.54 27.86 28.79
C LEU A 635 13.53 29.01 28.61
N SER A 636 12.34 28.73 28.05
CA SER A 636 11.25 29.72 27.95
C SER A 636 10.75 30.21 29.31
N MET A 637 10.91 29.40 30.37
CA MET A 637 10.62 29.79 31.75
C MET A 637 11.80 30.48 32.47
N GLY A 638 12.93 30.70 31.77
CA GLY A 638 14.14 31.29 32.35
C GLY A 638 14.98 30.33 33.20
N ASN A 639 14.64 29.04 33.27
CA ASN A 639 15.36 28.05 34.08
C ASN A 639 16.49 27.40 33.25
N ARG A 640 17.62 28.11 33.14
CA ARG A 640 18.79 27.67 32.36
C ARG A 640 19.41 26.39 32.88
N ASP A 641 19.47 26.20 34.20
CA ASP A 641 20.11 25.03 34.81
C ASP A 641 19.35 23.75 34.46
N LYS A 642 18.02 23.74 34.62
CA LYS A 642 17.20 22.58 34.22
C LYS A 642 17.19 22.41 32.71
N ALA A 643 17.17 23.49 31.93
CA ALA A 643 17.25 23.39 30.48
C ALA A 643 18.54 22.69 30.03
N MET A 644 19.68 23.01 30.66
CA MET A 644 20.97 22.42 30.36
C MET A 644 20.98 20.91 30.62
N VAL A 645 20.40 20.45 31.75
CA VAL A 645 20.30 19.01 32.07
C VAL A 645 19.63 18.22 30.94
N TYR A 646 18.49 18.72 30.44
CA TYR A 646 17.74 18.04 29.38
C TYR A 646 18.40 18.19 28.00
N TYR A 647 19.07 19.31 27.73
CA TYR A 647 19.85 19.50 26.52
C TYR A 647 21.04 18.53 26.46
N GLU A 648 21.79 18.37 27.54
CA GLU A 648 22.88 17.39 27.61
C GLU A 648 22.37 15.97 27.45
N ARG A 649 21.21 15.66 28.04
CA ARG A 649 20.56 14.35 27.88
C ARG A 649 20.23 14.08 26.43
N ALA A 650 19.63 15.04 25.72
CA ALA A 650 19.38 14.94 24.29
C ALA A 650 20.68 14.74 23.49
N ARG A 651 21.76 15.45 23.83
CA ARG A 651 23.09 15.29 23.19
C ARG A 651 23.65 13.88 23.40
N LYS A 652 23.57 13.34 24.61
CA LYS A 652 24.05 11.99 24.94
C LYS A 652 23.26 10.91 24.18
N LEU A 653 21.95 11.07 24.06
CA LEU A 653 21.09 10.17 23.28
C LEU A 653 21.45 10.21 21.79
N LYS A 654 21.62 11.41 21.23
CA LYS A 654 22.03 11.61 19.83
C LYS A 654 23.38 10.95 19.50
N ASN A 655 24.31 10.94 20.46
CA ASN A 655 25.61 10.30 20.29
C ASN A 655 25.58 8.77 20.42
N LYS A 656 24.54 8.19 21.06
CA LYS A 656 24.36 6.73 21.14
C LYS A 656 23.78 6.11 19.86
N ASP A 657 23.05 6.89 19.07
CA ASP A 657 22.47 6.46 17.78
C ASP A 657 23.46 6.53 16.60
N ILE A 658 24.69 7.00 16.84
CA ILE A 658 25.79 6.92 15.89
C ILE A 658 26.42 5.53 16.05
N PRO A 659 26.44 4.65 15.03
CA PRO A 659 27.16 3.38 15.13
C PRO A 659 28.62 3.69 15.49
N GLN A 660 29.13 3.04 16.53
CA GLN A 660 30.53 3.13 16.96
C GLN A 660 31.47 2.74 15.80
N LYS A 661 31.79 3.72 14.97
CA LYS A 661 33.04 3.81 14.23
C LYS A 661 33.62 5.16 14.63
N ASN A 662 34.86 5.13 15.09
CA ASN A 662 35.72 6.27 15.39
C ASN A 662 35.67 6.78 16.85
N GLN A 663 35.95 5.90 17.81
CA GLN A 663 36.55 6.35 19.09
C GLN A 663 37.96 5.78 19.36
N ASP A 664 38.45 4.86 18.52
CA ASP A 664 39.82 4.33 18.63
C ASP A 664 40.86 5.05 17.74
N GLU A 665 40.43 5.94 16.84
CA GLU A 665 41.37 6.70 15.99
C GLU A 665 41.93 7.96 16.67
N ASP A 666 41.20 8.58 17.61
CA ASP A 666 41.69 9.79 18.28
C ASP A 666 42.64 9.51 19.45
N LYS A 667 42.58 8.31 20.07
CA LYS A 667 43.58 7.90 21.08
C LYS A 667 44.92 7.47 20.49
N LYS A 668 45.00 7.24 19.17
CA LYS A 668 46.27 6.92 18.48
C LYS A 668 46.98 8.13 17.92
N LYS A 669 46.37 9.33 17.93
CA LYS A 669 47.02 10.56 17.45
C LYS A 669 47.71 11.37 18.56
N GLU A 670 47.42 11.12 19.83
CA GLU A 670 48.11 11.80 20.95
C GLU A 670 49.42 11.12 21.40
N ASN A 671 49.69 9.87 20.99
CA ASN A 671 50.91 9.14 21.41
C ASN A 671 52.06 9.12 20.38
N ASN A 672 52.00 9.92 19.31
CA ASN A 672 53.06 9.99 18.28
C ASN A 672 53.80 11.35 18.24
N HIS A 673 53.69 12.14 19.30
CA HIS A 673 54.55 13.30 19.53
C HIS A 673 55.15 13.22 20.94
N GLU A 674 56.13 12.33 21.09
CA GLU A 674 57.24 12.45 22.06
C GLU A 674 58.47 11.69 21.55
#